data_AF-A0A1F3D999-F1
#
_entry.id   AF-A0A1F3D999-F1
#
_cell.length_a   1.000
_cell.length_b   1.000
_cell.length_c   1.000
_cell.angle_alpha   90.00
_cell.angle_beta   90.00
_cell.angle_gamma   90.00
#
_symmetry.space_group_name_H-M   'P 1'
#
loop_
_entity.id
_entity.type
_entity.pdbx_description
1 polymer ?
#
loop_
_entity_poly.entity_id
_entity_poly.type
_entity_poly.pdbx_seq_one_letter_code
_entity_poly.pdbx_strand_id
1 'polypeptide(L)'
;MKTKIIYLLAIMAFVSVNAFSQNAKKYYKAGNEFLESMRYEDAAAQFTSAIGLEPANPDFYHARGSAYEKLLKYEEAKADFEKVIVFDAKNVDARVHLGDLCNKTGKYEDALAHLNHATALDKRNKLAYPVKVITLIELEKYDRALKASDTAMAIDDTPMIFYYRGIIYRKLTNDVLAKKEFEKSITKDKKLPEPRLALADLLLASNADQAMTQCNEVIKNDDRNTDAYIMRSRVYKQRLDYPNAINDISKNILIDPENAGFYMLRGVYYQEFNQHTNAINDFSKYITLKADDPDAYFSRAKSYEETLNYEKALEDYTKITILSEDDPKARRMLKDAEARLYELNREKAAPEIALVSPLPVNDTIELRGDKAAILLSGKIKDKSKLKMVTINNGPVTTALGKNGESEFLSNIDVNGIDKITIYAIDDYGNEKTIVFPLKRTEIAPPMISIIAPYTTEDGQVYLDSSTPNVAIQGKISDDSQIKSITIGDVTASYRRDEMNPSFTAILDISNMSKFTVIAEDIYGNRQESEFRFNREGADIAANNPMGKTWVVFIENSSYETFASLDGPIKDVGTIQRALANYQVHNTIHKKDMTKGEMEKYFSIELRDLVKKNQVKSLMVWYAGHGKFINDVGYWIPVDAKRDDEFTYFNINGLKAGLQGYGDVVVHTLVVSDACESGPSFYTAMRSVNEEPKCNNSIVAGAKSAQVFSSAGYELAVDNSKFTATFANTLLNNKNACIPIETVVKSVSAAVATETGQKPKFGKIQGLVDENGTFFFIAK
;
A
#
# COMPACT_ATOMS: atom_id res chain seq x y z
N MET A 1 -77.44 -12.11 -93.83
CA MET A 1 -76.03 -12.14 -93.32
C MET A 1 -75.91 -11.86 -91.82
N LYS A 2 -76.66 -10.90 -91.23
CA LYS A 2 -76.53 -10.53 -89.81
C LYS A 2 -76.86 -11.66 -88.81
N THR A 3 -77.85 -12.50 -89.07
CA THR A 3 -78.24 -13.62 -88.17
C THR A 3 -77.22 -14.77 -88.16
N LYS A 4 -76.54 -15.02 -89.28
CA LYS A 4 -75.48 -16.05 -89.37
C LYS A 4 -74.20 -15.63 -88.62
N ILE A 5 -73.90 -14.34 -88.53
CA ILE A 5 -72.72 -13.80 -87.84
C ILE A 5 -72.91 -13.85 -86.30
N ILE A 6 -74.12 -13.61 -85.80
CA ILE A 6 -74.44 -13.76 -84.37
C ILE A 6 -74.36 -15.23 -83.92
N TYR A 7 -74.85 -16.16 -84.73
CA TYR A 7 -74.66 -17.59 -84.48
C TYR A 7 -73.19 -18.01 -84.56
N LEU A 8 -72.41 -17.48 -85.52
CA LEU A 8 -70.97 -17.78 -85.61
C LEU A 8 -70.16 -17.23 -84.43
N LEU A 9 -70.50 -16.03 -83.93
CA LEU A 9 -69.87 -15.43 -82.74
C LEU A 9 -70.30 -16.15 -81.45
N ALA A 10 -71.56 -16.58 -81.34
CA ALA A 10 -72.04 -17.40 -80.24
C ALA A 10 -71.40 -18.79 -80.25
N ILE A 11 -71.21 -19.40 -81.42
CA ILE A 11 -70.51 -20.68 -81.59
C ILE A 11 -69.02 -20.53 -81.33
N MET A 12 -68.34 -19.46 -81.78
CA MET A 12 -66.93 -19.23 -81.46
C MET A 12 -66.71 -18.92 -79.97
N ALA A 13 -67.60 -18.16 -79.33
CA ALA A 13 -67.58 -17.95 -77.88
C ALA A 13 -67.88 -19.26 -77.11
N PHE A 14 -68.79 -20.10 -77.60
CA PHE A 14 -69.03 -21.44 -77.05
C PHE A 14 -67.84 -22.38 -77.24
N VAL A 15 -67.15 -22.33 -78.38
CA VAL A 15 -66.01 -23.21 -78.69
C VAL A 15 -64.78 -22.78 -77.87
N SER A 16 -64.54 -21.48 -77.69
CA SER A 16 -63.44 -20.98 -76.84
C SER A 16 -63.67 -21.31 -75.36
N VAL A 17 -64.88 -21.08 -74.83
CA VAL A 17 -65.21 -21.42 -73.43
C VAL A 17 -65.13 -22.94 -73.19
N ASN A 18 -65.56 -23.77 -74.16
CA ASN A 18 -65.42 -25.22 -74.05
C ASN A 18 -63.95 -25.70 -74.10
N ALA A 19 -63.09 -25.06 -74.90
CA ALA A 19 -61.67 -25.42 -74.97
C ALA A 19 -60.91 -25.06 -73.68
N PHE A 20 -61.16 -23.88 -73.10
CA PHE A 20 -60.59 -23.50 -71.80
C PHE A 20 -61.10 -24.41 -70.67
N SER A 21 -62.40 -24.76 -70.68
CA SER A 21 -62.98 -25.63 -69.66
C SER A 21 -62.51 -27.09 -69.73
N GLN A 22 -62.28 -27.63 -70.94
CA GLN A 22 -61.67 -28.96 -71.10
C GLN A 22 -60.23 -29.00 -70.57
N ASN A 23 -59.46 -27.92 -70.78
CA ASN A 23 -58.08 -27.84 -70.30
C ASN A 23 -58.01 -27.70 -68.77
N ALA A 24 -58.85 -26.89 -68.14
CA ALA A 24 -58.89 -26.73 -66.69
C ALA A 24 -59.22 -28.06 -65.97
N LYS A 25 -60.20 -28.82 -66.47
CA LYS A 25 -60.54 -30.16 -65.93
C LYS A 25 -59.40 -31.17 -66.08
N LYS A 26 -58.59 -31.07 -67.14
CA LYS A 26 -57.40 -31.92 -67.33
C LYS A 26 -56.36 -31.66 -66.25
N TYR A 27 -56.06 -30.38 -65.97
CA TYR A 27 -55.15 -29.98 -64.90
C TYR A 27 -55.67 -30.41 -63.53
N TYR A 28 -56.96 -30.22 -63.26
CA TYR A 28 -57.58 -30.68 -62.02
C TYR A 28 -57.47 -32.20 -61.83
N LYS A 29 -57.74 -32.99 -62.87
CA LYS A 29 -57.57 -34.44 -62.83
C LYS A 29 -56.12 -34.85 -62.56
N ALA A 30 -55.16 -34.26 -63.27
CA ALA A 30 -53.73 -34.53 -63.05
C ALA A 30 -53.30 -34.15 -61.62
N GLY A 31 -53.81 -33.05 -61.08
CA GLY A 31 -53.58 -32.66 -59.69
C GLY A 31 -54.08 -33.70 -58.68
N ASN A 32 -55.28 -34.24 -58.90
CA ASN A 32 -55.82 -35.31 -58.05
C ASN A 32 -54.98 -36.60 -58.15
N GLU A 33 -54.51 -36.98 -59.35
CA GLU A 33 -53.61 -38.13 -59.53
C GLU A 33 -52.28 -37.95 -58.77
N PHE A 34 -51.71 -36.73 -58.77
CA PHE A 34 -50.54 -36.42 -57.95
C PHE A 34 -50.83 -36.44 -56.45
N LEU A 35 -52.01 -35.96 -56.04
CA LEU A 35 -52.43 -35.96 -54.64
C LEU A 35 -52.60 -37.39 -54.11
N GLU A 36 -53.21 -38.29 -54.90
CA GLU A 36 -53.31 -39.73 -54.60
C GLU A 36 -51.92 -40.40 -54.54
N SER A 37 -50.98 -39.92 -55.37
CA SER A 37 -49.58 -40.39 -55.38
C SER A 37 -48.69 -39.73 -54.32
N MET A 38 -49.28 -38.96 -53.38
CA MET A 38 -48.58 -38.21 -52.32
C MET A 38 -47.54 -37.20 -52.83
N ARG A 39 -47.63 -36.76 -54.09
CA ARG A 39 -46.79 -35.73 -54.71
C ARG A 39 -47.46 -34.37 -54.58
N TYR A 40 -47.47 -33.84 -53.37
CA TYR A 40 -48.33 -32.69 -53.02
C TYR A 40 -47.89 -31.38 -53.69
N GLU A 41 -46.59 -31.16 -53.91
CA GLU A 41 -46.09 -29.98 -54.64
C GLU A 41 -46.55 -29.98 -56.10
N ASP A 42 -46.45 -31.14 -56.76
CA ASP A 42 -46.90 -31.31 -58.15
C ASP A 42 -48.42 -31.15 -58.24
N ALA A 43 -49.16 -31.71 -57.28
CA ALA A 43 -50.61 -31.53 -57.18
C ALA A 43 -50.98 -30.05 -57.08
N ALA A 44 -50.34 -29.30 -56.18
CA ALA A 44 -50.57 -27.87 -56.01
C ALA A 44 -50.25 -27.06 -57.28
N ALA A 45 -49.21 -27.44 -58.04
CA ALA A 45 -48.85 -26.82 -59.31
C ALA A 45 -49.92 -27.07 -60.40
N GLN A 46 -50.44 -28.29 -60.49
CA GLN A 46 -51.52 -28.60 -61.43
C GLN A 46 -52.82 -27.86 -61.06
N PHE A 47 -53.20 -27.81 -59.79
CA PHE A 47 -54.37 -27.04 -59.36
C PHE A 47 -54.20 -25.53 -59.59
N THR A 48 -52.99 -24.99 -59.42
CA THR A 48 -52.68 -23.59 -59.77
C THR A 48 -52.90 -23.33 -61.26
N SER A 49 -52.51 -24.27 -62.11
CA SER A 49 -52.78 -24.19 -63.55
C SER A 49 -54.27 -24.26 -63.87
N ALA A 50 -55.04 -25.09 -63.15
CA ALA A 50 -56.50 -25.15 -63.27
C ALA A 50 -57.18 -23.83 -62.85
N ILE A 51 -56.74 -23.23 -61.73
CA ILE A 51 -57.22 -21.93 -61.24
C ILE A 51 -56.90 -20.80 -62.22
N GLY A 52 -55.73 -20.81 -62.85
CA GLY A 52 -55.37 -19.82 -63.87
C GLY A 52 -56.30 -19.84 -65.09
N LEU A 53 -56.95 -20.97 -65.37
CA LEU A 53 -57.90 -21.14 -66.48
C LEU A 53 -59.35 -20.88 -66.07
N GLU A 54 -59.76 -21.32 -64.88
CA GLU A 54 -61.09 -21.05 -64.30
C GLU A 54 -60.98 -20.52 -62.86
N PRO A 55 -60.76 -19.20 -62.66
CA PRO A 55 -60.47 -18.62 -61.35
C PRO A 55 -61.68 -18.53 -60.40
N ALA A 56 -62.88 -18.83 -60.88
CA ALA A 56 -64.12 -18.78 -60.09
C ALA A 56 -64.60 -20.17 -59.62
N ASN A 57 -63.84 -21.24 -59.89
CA ASN A 57 -64.23 -22.60 -59.55
C ASN A 57 -63.76 -22.97 -58.12
N PRO A 58 -64.67 -23.12 -57.14
CA PRO A 58 -64.30 -23.42 -55.75
C PRO A 58 -63.59 -24.78 -55.58
N ASP A 59 -63.89 -25.78 -56.42
CA ASP A 59 -63.31 -27.12 -56.29
C ASP A 59 -61.78 -27.11 -56.48
N PHE A 60 -61.27 -26.19 -57.30
CA PHE A 60 -59.84 -26.08 -57.57
C PHE A 60 -59.10 -25.45 -56.39
N TYR A 61 -59.68 -24.45 -55.73
CA TYR A 61 -59.15 -23.89 -54.49
C TYR A 61 -59.24 -24.91 -53.36
N HIS A 62 -60.34 -25.66 -53.25
CA HIS A 62 -60.44 -26.72 -52.24
C HIS A 62 -59.33 -27.75 -52.41
N ALA A 63 -59.13 -28.26 -53.62
CA ALA A 63 -58.13 -29.29 -53.87
C ALA A 63 -56.69 -28.77 -53.66
N ARG A 64 -56.41 -27.52 -54.04
CA ARG A 64 -55.10 -26.89 -53.78
C ARG A 64 -54.89 -26.60 -52.29
N GLY A 65 -55.92 -26.14 -51.59
CA GLY A 65 -55.89 -25.96 -50.14
C GLY A 65 -55.59 -27.26 -49.40
N SER A 66 -56.23 -28.37 -49.81
CA SER A 66 -55.92 -29.70 -49.29
C SER A 66 -54.48 -30.15 -49.58
N ALA A 67 -53.94 -29.84 -50.76
CA ALA A 67 -52.54 -30.13 -51.09
C ALA A 67 -51.57 -29.28 -50.23
N TYR A 68 -51.84 -27.99 -50.05
CA TYR A 68 -51.06 -27.12 -49.17
C TYR A 68 -51.12 -27.55 -47.70
N GLU A 69 -52.26 -28.05 -47.24
CA GLU A 69 -52.37 -28.62 -45.90
C GLU A 69 -51.44 -29.82 -45.72
N LYS A 70 -51.34 -30.71 -46.72
CA LYS A 70 -50.40 -31.85 -46.70
C LYS A 70 -48.94 -31.43 -46.78
N LEU A 71 -48.66 -30.25 -47.32
CA LEU A 71 -47.33 -29.62 -47.35
C LEU A 71 -47.02 -28.81 -46.09
N LEU A 72 -47.92 -28.79 -45.09
CA LEU A 72 -47.81 -27.96 -43.88
C LEU A 72 -47.76 -26.45 -44.17
N LYS A 73 -48.22 -26.03 -45.36
CA LYS A 73 -48.34 -24.63 -45.80
C LYS A 73 -49.68 -24.06 -45.35
N TYR A 74 -49.83 -23.88 -44.04
CA TYR A 74 -51.12 -23.62 -43.41
C TYR A 74 -51.76 -22.28 -43.80
N GLU A 75 -50.96 -21.23 -44.00
CA GLU A 75 -51.50 -19.91 -44.37
C GLU A 75 -51.97 -19.91 -45.84
N GLU A 76 -51.23 -20.56 -46.75
CA GLU A 76 -51.68 -20.75 -48.14
C GLU A 76 -52.92 -21.63 -48.24
N ALA A 77 -52.97 -22.73 -47.47
CA ALA A 77 -54.15 -23.58 -47.36
C ALA A 77 -55.36 -22.79 -46.86
N LYS A 78 -55.18 -21.98 -45.82
CA LYS A 78 -56.22 -21.13 -45.24
C LYS A 78 -56.77 -20.15 -46.28
N ALA A 79 -55.90 -19.46 -47.01
CA ALA A 79 -56.30 -18.51 -48.06
C ALA A 79 -57.14 -19.18 -49.16
N ASP A 80 -56.78 -20.41 -49.55
CA ASP A 80 -57.54 -21.16 -50.55
C ASP A 80 -58.92 -21.61 -50.03
N PHE A 81 -59.02 -22.10 -48.79
CA PHE A 81 -60.34 -22.43 -48.21
C PHE A 81 -61.21 -21.20 -47.95
N GLU A 82 -60.61 -20.04 -47.64
CA GLU A 82 -61.33 -18.77 -47.59
C GLU A 82 -61.89 -18.38 -48.96
N LYS A 83 -61.16 -18.66 -50.06
CA LYS A 83 -61.69 -18.49 -51.41
C LYS A 83 -62.85 -19.43 -51.71
N VAL A 84 -62.81 -20.67 -51.23
CA VAL A 84 -63.94 -21.62 -51.38
C VAL A 84 -65.21 -21.03 -50.77
N ILE A 85 -65.16 -20.49 -49.55
CA ILE A 85 -66.36 -19.93 -48.90
C ILE A 85 -66.83 -18.60 -49.52
N VAL A 86 -65.96 -17.89 -50.26
CA VAL A 86 -66.35 -16.70 -51.05
C VAL A 86 -67.19 -17.12 -52.26
N PHE A 87 -66.82 -18.20 -52.95
CA PHE A 87 -67.55 -18.70 -54.12
C PHE A 87 -68.73 -19.62 -53.76
N ASP A 88 -68.62 -20.39 -52.67
CA ASP A 88 -69.66 -21.24 -52.11
C ASP A 88 -69.79 -21.01 -50.59
N ALA A 89 -70.63 -20.04 -50.24
CA ALA A 89 -70.89 -19.69 -48.85
C ALA A 89 -71.58 -20.79 -48.04
N LYS A 90 -72.03 -21.91 -48.62
CA LYS A 90 -72.64 -23.03 -47.87
C LYS A 90 -71.73 -24.26 -47.78
N ASN A 91 -70.50 -24.16 -48.29
CA ASN A 91 -69.53 -25.24 -48.20
C ASN A 91 -69.19 -25.52 -46.72
N VAL A 92 -69.59 -26.71 -46.24
CA VAL A 92 -69.36 -27.14 -44.85
C VAL A 92 -67.91 -27.62 -44.69
N ASP A 93 -67.41 -28.39 -45.65
CA ASP A 93 -66.09 -29.00 -45.59
C ASP A 93 -64.99 -27.93 -45.55
N ALA A 94 -65.07 -26.90 -46.40
CA ALA A 94 -64.15 -25.77 -46.36
C ALA A 94 -64.14 -25.05 -45.00
N ARG A 95 -65.29 -24.94 -44.33
CA ARG A 95 -65.35 -24.36 -42.97
C ARG A 95 -64.74 -25.27 -41.91
N VAL A 96 -64.89 -26.59 -42.06
CA VAL A 96 -64.24 -27.54 -41.16
C VAL A 96 -62.73 -27.48 -41.34
N HIS A 97 -62.23 -27.44 -42.59
CA HIS A 97 -60.80 -27.24 -42.88
C HIS A 97 -60.27 -25.91 -42.33
N LEU A 98 -61.01 -24.80 -42.48
CA LEU A 98 -60.64 -23.52 -41.85
C LEU A 98 -60.59 -23.63 -40.33
N GLY A 99 -61.55 -24.33 -39.71
CA GLY A 99 -61.56 -24.62 -38.29
C GLY A 99 -60.31 -25.37 -37.84
N ASP A 100 -59.94 -26.42 -38.57
CA ASP A 100 -58.77 -27.24 -38.27
C ASP A 100 -57.44 -26.47 -38.47
N LEU A 101 -57.31 -25.69 -39.54
CA LEU A 101 -56.16 -24.83 -39.78
C LEU A 101 -56.02 -23.74 -38.71
N CYS A 102 -57.14 -23.17 -38.27
CA CYS A 102 -57.14 -22.21 -37.16
C CYS A 102 -56.72 -22.88 -35.85
N ASN A 103 -57.11 -24.13 -35.58
CA ASN A 103 -56.57 -24.89 -34.44
C ASN A 103 -55.05 -25.08 -34.56
N LYS A 104 -54.55 -25.53 -35.71
CA LYS A 104 -53.10 -25.76 -35.96
C LYS A 104 -52.25 -24.50 -35.84
N THR A 105 -52.85 -23.32 -36.08
CA THR A 105 -52.20 -22.01 -35.97
C THR A 105 -52.50 -21.28 -34.66
N GLY A 106 -53.15 -21.94 -33.68
CA GLY A 106 -53.46 -21.38 -32.36
C GLY A 106 -54.59 -20.34 -32.33
N LYS A 107 -55.29 -20.13 -33.45
CA LYS A 107 -56.41 -19.17 -33.60
C LYS A 107 -57.73 -19.81 -33.18
N TYR A 108 -57.84 -20.22 -31.92
CA TYR A 108 -58.93 -21.10 -31.46
C TYR A 108 -60.33 -20.47 -31.48
N GLU A 109 -60.46 -19.16 -31.24
CA GLU A 109 -61.79 -18.51 -31.32
C GLU A 109 -62.29 -18.42 -32.78
N ASP A 110 -61.39 -18.15 -33.74
CA ASP A 110 -61.70 -18.20 -35.17
C ASP A 110 -62.10 -19.62 -35.59
N ALA A 111 -61.35 -20.62 -35.10
CA ALA A 111 -61.68 -22.03 -35.32
C ALA A 111 -63.11 -22.34 -34.84
N LEU A 112 -63.45 -21.91 -33.62
CA LEU A 112 -64.75 -22.14 -33.02
C LEU A 112 -65.86 -21.44 -33.82
N ALA A 113 -65.61 -20.24 -34.37
CA ALA A 113 -66.56 -19.52 -35.21
C ALA A 113 -66.86 -20.29 -36.52
N HIS A 114 -65.83 -20.75 -37.24
CA HIS A 114 -65.99 -21.55 -38.45
C HIS A 114 -66.73 -22.86 -38.17
N LEU A 115 -66.40 -23.55 -37.07
CA LEU A 115 -67.01 -24.83 -36.68
C LEU A 115 -68.45 -24.66 -36.18
N ASN A 116 -68.78 -23.56 -35.50
CA ASN A 116 -70.17 -23.23 -35.17
C ASN A 116 -71.00 -23.01 -36.44
N HIS A 117 -70.44 -22.33 -37.44
CA HIS A 117 -71.13 -22.13 -38.71
C HIS A 117 -71.28 -23.46 -39.49
N ALA A 118 -70.23 -24.29 -39.52
CA ALA A 118 -70.29 -25.62 -40.13
C ALA A 118 -71.38 -26.50 -39.49
N THR A 119 -71.40 -26.58 -38.15
CA THR A 119 -72.41 -27.35 -37.40
C THR A 119 -73.83 -26.76 -37.45
N ALA A 120 -73.97 -25.47 -37.78
CA ALA A 120 -75.27 -24.85 -38.04
C ALA A 120 -75.81 -25.20 -39.44
N LEU A 121 -74.94 -25.33 -40.44
CA LEU A 121 -75.28 -25.76 -41.80
C LEU A 121 -75.55 -27.27 -41.88
N ASP A 122 -74.73 -28.08 -41.22
CA ASP A 122 -74.90 -29.54 -41.13
C ASP A 122 -74.68 -30.03 -39.70
N LYS A 123 -75.79 -30.35 -39.03
CA LYS A 123 -75.81 -30.84 -37.63
C LYS A 123 -75.30 -32.26 -37.46
N ARG A 124 -75.11 -33.02 -38.54
CA ARG A 124 -74.61 -34.41 -38.50
C ARG A 124 -73.27 -34.56 -39.21
N ASN A 125 -72.56 -33.46 -39.46
CA ASN A 125 -71.25 -33.49 -40.08
C ASN A 125 -70.24 -34.25 -39.18
N LYS A 126 -69.68 -35.33 -39.72
CA LYS A 126 -68.78 -36.24 -38.98
C LYS A 126 -67.44 -35.61 -38.63
N LEU A 127 -66.99 -34.61 -39.39
CA LEU A 127 -65.66 -34.00 -39.24
C LEU A 127 -65.71 -32.75 -38.34
N ALA A 128 -66.82 -32.01 -38.37
CA ALA A 128 -66.95 -30.75 -37.64
C ALA A 128 -66.91 -30.91 -36.12
N TYR A 129 -67.59 -31.93 -35.56
CA TYR A 129 -67.66 -32.11 -34.11
C TYR A 129 -66.34 -32.56 -33.47
N PRO A 130 -65.58 -33.53 -34.02
CA PRO A 130 -64.25 -33.85 -33.52
C PRO A 130 -63.31 -32.64 -33.46
N VAL A 131 -63.24 -31.86 -34.55
CA VAL A 131 -62.40 -30.64 -34.59
C VAL A 131 -62.88 -29.61 -33.56
N LYS A 132 -64.20 -29.49 -33.39
CA LYS A 132 -64.82 -28.61 -32.38
C LYS A 132 -64.53 -29.03 -30.95
N VAL A 133 -64.45 -30.34 -30.67
CA VAL A 133 -64.04 -30.85 -29.35
C VAL A 133 -62.60 -30.41 -29.05
N ILE A 134 -61.68 -30.58 -30.00
CA ILE A 134 -60.28 -30.14 -29.86
C ILE A 134 -60.22 -28.63 -29.59
N THR A 135 -60.90 -27.82 -30.40
CA THR A 135 -60.96 -26.36 -30.21
C THR A 135 -61.48 -25.97 -28.82
N LEU A 136 -62.52 -26.65 -28.34
CA LEU A 136 -63.10 -26.35 -27.03
C LEU A 136 -62.23 -26.80 -25.87
N ILE A 137 -61.39 -27.84 -26.05
CA ILE A 137 -60.36 -28.23 -25.07
C ILE A 137 -59.30 -27.13 -24.96
N GLU A 138 -58.78 -26.65 -26.10
CA GLU A 138 -57.77 -25.59 -26.14
C GLU A 138 -58.30 -24.25 -25.61
N LEU A 139 -59.59 -23.96 -25.80
CA LEU A 139 -60.28 -22.81 -25.20
C LEU A 139 -60.67 -23.03 -23.72
N GLU A 140 -60.32 -24.18 -23.13
CA GLU A 140 -60.67 -24.58 -21.77
C GLU A 140 -62.19 -24.58 -21.47
N LYS A 141 -63.02 -24.70 -22.51
CA LYS A 141 -64.50 -24.74 -22.45
C LYS A 141 -64.99 -26.17 -22.25
N TYR A 142 -64.55 -26.83 -21.18
CA TYR A 142 -64.71 -28.28 -20.94
C TYR A 142 -66.16 -28.78 -20.97
N ASP A 143 -67.11 -28.08 -20.36
CA ASP A 143 -68.54 -28.48 -20.38
C ASP A 143 -69.12 -28.49 -21.80
N ARG A 144 -68.70 -27.52 -22.63
CA ARG A 144 -69.10 -27.45 -24.04
C ARG A 144 -68.39 -28.53 -24.84
N ALA A 145 -67.14 -28.83 -24.52
CA ALA A 145 -66.37 -29.90 -25.16
C ALA A 145 -67.03 -31.27 -24.89
N LEU A 146 -67.47 -31.54 -23.66
CA LEU A 146 -68.23 -32.76 -23.34
C LEU A 146 -69.52 -32.87 -24.14
N LYS A 147 -70.34 -31.81 -24.20
CA LYS A 147 -71.57 -31.80 -25.03
C LYS A 147 -71.30 -32.00 -26.52
N ALA A 148 -70.26 -31.36 -27.04
CA ALA A 148 -69.83 -31.56 -28.42
C ALA A 148 -69.35 -33.00 -28.65
N SER A 149 -68.67 -33.62 -27.67
CA SER A 149 -68.23 -35.01 -27.73
C SER A 149 -69.40 -35.99 -27.67
N ASP A 150 -70.44 -35.73 -26.86
CA ASP A 150 -71.67 -36.54 -26.83
C ASP A 150 -72.33 -36.53 -28.22
N THR A 151 -72.36 -35.37 -28.87
CA THR A 151 -72.89 -35.23 -30.24
C THR A 151 -72.00 -35.96 -31.25
N ALA A 152 -70.67 -35.83 -31.13
CA ALA A 152 -69.71 -36.54 -31.98
C ALA A 152 -69.91 -38.05 -31.90
N MET A 153 -70.01 -38.62 -30.69
CA MET A 153 -70.24 -40.05 -30.47
C MET A 153 -71.59 -40.53 -30.99
N ALA A 154 -72.64 -39.71 -30.88
CA ALA A 154 -73.96 -40.03 -31.43
C ALA A 154 -73.96 -40.07 -32.98
N ILE A 155 -73.03 -39.36 -33.62
CA ILE A 155 -72.84 -39.36 -35.07
C ILE A 155 -71.92 -40.51 -35.49
N ASP A 156 -70.75 -40.61 -34.86
CA ASP A 156 -69.73 -41.63 -35.11
C ASP A 156 -68.86 -41.85 -33.86
N ASP A 157 -68.84 -43.10 -33.40
CA ASP A 157 -68.23 -43.49 -32.13
C ASP A 157 -66.75 -43.91 -32.32
N THR A 158 -65.90 -42.93 -32.63
CA THR A 158 -64.48 -43.17 -32.94
C THR A 158 -63.59 -43.23 -31.69
N PRO A 159 -62.50 -44.01 -31.69
CA PRO A 159 -61.55 -44.07 -30.56
C PRO A 159 -61.06 -42.69 -30.09
N MET A 160 -60.74 -41.79 -31.03
CA MET A 160 -60.20 -40.46 -30.71
C MET A 160 -61.15 -39.60 -29.89
N ILE A 161 -62.48 -39.75 -30.03
CA ILE A 161 -63.41 -39.00 -29.19
C ILE A 161 -63.33 -39.44 -27.72
N PHE A 162 -63.16 -40.74 -27.45
CA PHE A 162 -62.91 -41.22 -26.09
C PHE A 162 -61.57 -40.70 -25.55
N TYR A 163 -60.53 -40.67 -26.37
CA TYR A 163 -59.26 -40.05 -26.00
C TYR A 163 -59.44 -38.59 -25.58
N TYR A 164 -60.11 -37.77 -26.40
CA TYR A 164 -60.37 -36.36 -26.08
C TYR A 164 -61.25 -36.20 -24.84
N ARG A 165 -62.26 -37.06 -24.63
CA ARG A 165 -63.04 -37.09 -23.37
C ARG A 165 -62.16 -37.42 -22.17
N GLY A 166 -61.22 -38.35 -22.30
CA GLY A 166 -60.23 -38.66 -21.28
C GLY A 166 -59.37 -37.44 -20.93
N ILE A 167 -58.91 -36.70 -21.94
CA ILE A 167 -58.18 -35.43 -21.75
C ILE A 167 -59.05 -34.39 -21.01
N ILE A 168 -60.33 -34.24 -21.41
CA ILE A 168 -61.26 -33.32 -20.74
C ILE A 168 -61.45 -33.70 -19.27
N TYR A 169 -61.71 -34.97 -18.95
CA TYR A 169 -61.88 -35.41 -17.57
C TYR A 169 -60.60 -35.24 -16.75
N ARG A 170 -59.43 -35.44 -17.35
CA ARG A 170 -58.15 -35.17 -16.68
C ARG A 170 -57.98 -33.68 -16.36
N LYS A 171 -58.36 -32.79 -17.28
CA LYS A 171 -58.38 -31.33 -17.02
C LYS A 171 -59.39 -30.92 -15.94
N LEU A 172 -60.49 -31.67 -15.82
CA LEU A 172 -61.47 -31.56 -14.73
C LEU A 172 -61.06 -32.30 -13.45
N THR A 173 -59.81 -32.80 -13.34
CA THR A 173 -59.28 -33.55 -12.18
C THR A 173 -60.06 -34.82 -11.82
N ASN A 174 -60.80 -35.39 -12.78
CA ASN A 174 -61.55 -36.63 -12.63
C ASN A 174 -60.80 -37.80 -13.26
N ASP A 175 -59.75 -38.25 -12.57
CA ASP A 175 -58.84 -39.30 -13.06
C ASP A 175 -59.54 -40.65 -13.25
N VAL A 176 -60.59 -40.92 -12.47
CA VAL A 176 -61.38 -42.16 -12.59
C VAL A 176 -62.10 -42.22 -13.93
N LEU A 177 -62.77 -41.14 -14.32
CA LEU A 177 -63.42 -41.07 -15.64
C LEU A 177 -62.41 -40.93 -16.76
N ALA A 178 -61.32 -40.18 -16.56
CA ALA A 178 -60.26 -40.04 -17.56
C ALA A 178 -59.67 -41.41 -17.94
N LYS A 179 -59.29 -42.20 -16.92
CA LYS A 179 -58.79 -43.58 -17.09
C LYS A 179 -59.78 -44.43 -17.89
N LYS A 180 -61.06 -44.40 -17.50
CA LYS A 180 -62.12 -45.18 -18.15
C LYS A 180 -62.27 -44.82 -19.63
N GLU A 181 -62.21 -43.54 -19.98
CA GLU A 181 -62.32 -43.10 -21.38
C GLU A 181 -61.06 -43.45 -22.19
N PHE A 182 -59.85 -43.33 -21.62
CA PHE A 182 -58.63 -43.81 -22.28
C PHE A 182 -58.66 -45.32 -22.53
N GLU A 183 -59.08 -46.13 -21.56
CA GLU A 183 -59.21 -47.59 -21.71
C GLU A 183 -60.24 -47.98 -22.80
N LYS A 184 -61.36 -47.24 -22.89
CA LYS A 184 -62.33 -47.42 -23.99
C LYS A 184 -61.71 -47.09 -25.35
N SER A 185 -60.96 -45.99 -25.45
CA SER A 185 -60.23 -45.63 -26.67
C SER A 185 -59.29 -46.76 -27.11
N ILE A 186 -58.48 -47.28 -26.19
CA ILE A 186 -57.53 -48.38 -26.43
C ILE A 186 -58.25 -49.68 -26.81
N THR A 187 -59.42 -49.94 -26.22
CA THR A 187 -60.22 -51.12 -26.53
C THR A 187 -60.73 -51.10 -27.98
N LYS A 188 -61.12 -49.91 -28.47
CA LYS A 188 -61.58 -49.74 -29.85
C LYS A 188 -60.45 -49.80 -30.87
N ASP A 189 -59.30 -49.20 -30.57
CA ASP A 189 -58.10 -49.34 -31.37
C ASP A 189 -56.85 -49.49 -30.49
N LYS A 190 -56.31 -50.71 -30.50
CA LYS A 190 -55.16 -51.10 -29.69
C LYS A 190 -53.85 -50.52 -30.20
N LYS A 191 -53.79 -50.01 -31.43
CA LYS A 191 -52.56 -49.49 -32.05
C LYS A 191 -52.37 -48.00 -31.82
N LEU A 192 -53.41 -47.28 -31.38
CA LEU A 192 -53.31 -45.83 -31.14
C LEU A 192 -52.33 -45.52 -30.00
N PRO A 193 -51.28 -44.72 -30.27
CA PRO A 193 -50.30 -44.33 -29.24
C PRO A 193 -50.87 -43.33 -28.24
N GLU A 194 -51.63 -42.33 -28.69
CA GLU A 194 -52.08 -41.18 -27.90
C GLU A 194 -52.84 -41.58 -26.61
N PRO A 195 -53.88 -42.43 -26.66
CA PRO A 195 -54.59 -42.84 -25.44
C PRO A 195 -53.74 -43.75 -24.53
N ARG A 196 -52.79 -44.52 -25.08
CA ARG A 196 -51.89 -45.36 -24.27
C ARG A 196 -50.89 -44.51 -23.50
N LEU A 197 -50.28 -43.52 -24.15
CA LEU A 197 -49.33 -42.62 -23.51
C LEU A 197 -50.03 -41.69 -22.50
N ALA A 198 -51.24 -41.22 -22.79
CA ALA A 198 -52.03 -40.45 -21.83
C ALA A 198 -52.46 -41.29 -20.62
N LEU A 199 -52.81 -42.57 -20.83
CA LEU A 199 -53.07 -43.50 -19.73
C LEU A 199 -51.80 -43.80 -18.92
N ALA A 200 -50.65 -43.96 -19.58
CA ALA A 200 -49.37 -44.16 -18.91
C ALA A 200 -49.00 -42.97 -18.01
N ASP A 201 -49.15 -41.74 -18.54
CA ASP A 201 -48.93 -40.49 -17.81
C ASP A 201 -49.85 -40.39 -16.59
N LEU A 202 -51.15 -40.71 -16.75
CA LEU A 202 -52.12 -40.74 -15.65
C LEU A 202 -51.73 -41.77 -14.56
N LEU A 203 -51.20 -42.92 -14.98
CA LEU A 203 -50.82 -44.00 -14.08
C LEU A 203 -49.44 -43.82 -13.44
N LEU A 204 -48.60 -42.88 -13.92
CA LEU A 204 -47.20 -42.74 -13.54
C LEU A 204 -46.98 -42.74 -12.01
N ALA A 205 -47.79 -41.98 -11.28
CA ALA A 205 -47.70 -41.89 -9.82
C ALA A 205 -48.39 -43.06 -9.07
N SER A 206 -49.46 -43.62 -9.65
CA SER A 206 -50.33 -44.60 -8.98
C SER A 206 -49.95 -46.07 -9.23
N ASN A 207 -49.45 -46.38 -10.43
CA ASN A 207 -49.16 -47.73 -10.89
C ASN A 207 -48.15 -47.70 -12.06
N ALA A 208 -46.87 -47.59 -11.69
CA ALA A 208 -45.79 -47.52 -12.65
C ALA A 208 -45.67 -48.77 -13.55
N ASP A 209 -46.09 -49.96 -13.07
CA ASP A 209 -46.03 -51.19 -13.88
C ASP A 209 -47.01 -51.15 -15.04
N GLN A 210 -48.25 -50.73 -14.77
CA GLN A 210 -49.24 -50.56 -15.84
C GLN A 210 -48.83 -49.45 -16.81
N ALA A 211 -48.25 -48.35 -16.31
CA ALA A 211 -47.71 -47.28 -17.16
C ALA A 211 -46.60 -47.80 -18.09
N MET A 212 -45.67 -48.61 -17.55
CA MET A 212 -44.61 -49.27 -18.31
C MET A 212 -45.18 -50.19 -19.40
N THR A 213 -46.20 -50.99 -19.09
CA THR A 213 -46.88 -51.84 -20.08
C THR A 213 -47.47 -51.03 -21.23
N GLN A 214 -48.14 -49.90 -20.94
CA GLN A 214 -48.71 -49.06 -22.00
C GLN A 214 -47.63 -48.49 -22.92
N CYS A 215 -46.51 -48.02 -22.37
CA CYS A 215 -45.39 -47.51 -23.17
C CYS A 215 -44.78 -48.62 -24.05
N ASN A 216 -44.57 -49.82 -23.48
CA ASN A 216 -44.00 -50.95 -24.21
C ASN A 216 -44.88 -51.40 -25.38
N GLU A 217 -46.20 -51.38 -25.22
CA GLU A 217 -47.13 -51.70 -26.32
C GLU A 217 -47.06 -50.66 -27.46
N VAL A 218 -46.84 -49.38 -27.15
CA VAL A 218 -46.61 -48.36 -28.20
C VAL A 218 -45.29 -48.63 -28.92
N ILE A 219 -44.20 -48.82 -28.19
CA ILE A 219 -42.86 -49.07 -28.74
C ILE A 219 -42.82 -50.36 -29.57
N LYS A 220 -43.60 -51.38 -29.19
CA LYS A 220 -43.72 -52.63 -29.94
C LYS A 220 -44.39 -52.43 -31.31
N ASN A 221 -45.33 -51.49 -31.41
CA ASN A 221 -46.02 -51.19 -32.65
C ASN A 221 -45.27 -50.17 -33.52
N ASP A 222 -44.55 -49.25 -32.89
CA ASP A 222 -43.72 -48.21 -33.51
C ASP A 222 -42.46 -47.98 -32.66
N ASP A 223 -41.35 -48.58 -33.09
CA ASP A 223 -40.07 -48.54 -32.37
C ASP A 223 -39.31 -47.21 -32.55
N ARG A 224 -39.84 -46.31 -33.39
CA ARG A 224 -39.34 -44.94 -33.61
C ARG A 224 -40.22 -43.89 -32.91
N ASN A 225 -41.19 -44.31 -32.11
CA ASN A 225 -42.07 -43.39 -31.38
C ASN A 225 -41.32 -42.68 -30.23
N THR A 226 -40.95 -41.43 -30.45
CA THR A 226 -40.16 -40.64 -29.48
C THR A 226 -40.92 -40.37 -28.18
N ASP A 227 -42.22 -40.06 -28.26
CA ASP A 227 -43.07 -39.79 -27.09
C ASP A 227 -43.19 -41.01 -26.17
N ALA A 228 -43.22 -42.22 -26.74
CA ALA A 228 -43.27 -43.44 -25.95
C ALA A 228 -41.98 -43.68 -25.15
N TYR A 229 -40.81 -43.40 -25.74
CA TYR A 229 -39.53 -43.45 -25.01
C TYR A 229 -39.44 -42.34 -23.96
N ILE A 230 -39.93 -41.12 -24.23
CA ILE A 230 -39.99 -40.06 -23.21
C ILE A 230 -40.85 -40.53 -22.03
N MET A 231 -42.07 -41.01 -22.31
CA MET A 231 -42.98 -41.45 -21.27
C MET A 231 -42.39 -42.60 -20.45
N ARG A 232 -41.79 -43.59 -21.11
CA ARG A 232 -41.13 -44.70 -20.45
C ARG A 232 -39.92 -44.27 -19.62
N SER A 233 -39.14 -43.30 -20.11
CA SER A 233 -38.04 -42.71 -19.35
C SER A 233 -38.52 -42.03 -18.06
N ARG A 234 -39.70 -41.40 -18.08
CA ARG A 234 -40.32 -40.83 -16.87
C ARG A 234 -40.74 -41.91 -15.89
N VAL A 235 -41.25 -43.05 -16.38
CA VAL A 235 -41.54 -44.23 -15.53
C VAL A 235 -40.26 -44.77 -14.90
N TYR A 236 -39.16 -44.86 -15.65
CA TYR A 236 -37.86 -45.25 -15.12
C TYR A 236 -37.33 -44.24 -14.07
N LYS A 237 -37.41 -42.94 -14.35
CA LYS A 237 -37.06 -41.88 -13.39
C LYS A 237 -37.87 -41.98 -12.10
N GLN A 238 -39.18 -42.20 -12.18
CA GLN A 238 -40.04 -42.37 -11.00
C GLN A 238 -39.60 -43.54 -10.11
N ARG A 239 -38.97 -44.56 -10.71
CA ARG A 239 -38.36 -45.71 -10.03
C ARG A 239 -36.91 -45.48 -9.61
N LEU A 240 -36.37 -44.29 -9.83
CA LEU A 240 -34.95 -43.93 -9.66
C LEU A 240 -33.99 -44.77 -10.54
N ASP A 241 -34.50 -45.38 -11.61
CA ASP A 241 -33.73 -46.14 -12.60
C ASP A 241 -33.22 -45.20 -13.70
N TYR A 242 -32.30 -44.31 -13.31
CA TYR A 242 -31.71 -43.33 -14.22
C TYR A 242 -30.99 -43.97 -15.43
N PRO A 243 -30.24 -45.09 -15.31
CA PRO A 243 -29.58 -45.70 -16.46
C PRO A 243 -30.54 -46.05 -17.60
N ASN A 244 -31.68 -46.68 -17.31
CA ASN A 244 -32.67 -47.00 -18.33
C ASN A 244 -33.41 -45.76 -18.85
N ALA A 245 -33.68 -44.77 -17.98
CA ALA A 245 -34.24 -43.49 -18.41
C ALA A 245 -33.32 -42.76 -19.41
N ILE A 246 -32.02 -42.69 -19.12
CA ILE A 246 -30.99 -42.10 -19.98
C ILE A 246 -30.86 -42.86 -21.30
N ASN A 247 -30.94 -44.19 -21.27
CA ASN A 247 -30.89 -45.01 -22.48
C ASN A 247 -32.09 -44.74 -23.40
N ASP A 248 -33.30 -44.60 -22.84
CA ASP A 248 -34.49 -44.26 -23.63
C ASP A 248 -34.38 -42.86 -24.27
N ILE A 249 -33.86 -41.85 -23.55
CA ILE A 249 -33.62 -40.54 -24.18
C ILE A 249 -32.48 -40.59 -25.22
N SER A 250 -31.48 -41.44 -25.00
CA SER A 250 -30.42 -41.65 -26.00
C SER A 250 -30.96 -42.26 -27.30
N LYS A 251 -31.98 -43.13 -27.23
CA LYS A 251 -32.70 -43.60 -28.42
C LYS A 251 -33.42 -42.48 -29.15
N ASN A 252 -34.04 -41.55 -28.42
CA ASN A 252 -34.66 -40.37 -29.04
C ASN A 252 -33.65 -39.50 -29.78
N ILE A 253 -32.46 -39.30 -29.21
CA ILE A 253 -31.36 -38.59 -29.87
C ILE A 253 -30.90 -39.32 -31.14
N LEU A 254 -30.94 -40.66 -31.17
CA LEU A 254 -30.64 -41.42 -32.39
C LEU A 254 -31.72 -41.30 -33.45
N ILE A 255 -32.99 -41.13 -33.05
CA ILE A 255 -34.12 -40.98 -33.96
C ILE A 255 -34.16 -39.58 -34.58
N ASP A 256 -33.93 -38.55 -33.76
CA ASP A 256 -33.90 -37.14 -34.16
C ASP A 256 -32.79 -36.39 -33.41
N PRO A 257 -31.58 -36.32 -34.00
CA PRO A 257 -30.40 -35.71 -33.38
C PRO A 257 -30.43 -34.18 -33.28
N GLU A 258 -31.31 -33.50 -34.01
CA GLU A 258 -31.38 -32.03 -34.03
C GLU A 258 -32.38 -31.49 -33.00
N ASN A 259 -33.11 -32.37 -32.33
CA ASN A 259 -34.03 -31.97 -31.28
C ASN A 259 -33.30 -31.65 -29.98
N ALA A 260 -33.11 -30.35 -29.74
CA ALA A 260 -32.50 -29.83 -28.52
C ALA A 260 -33.15 -30.41 -27.25
N GLY A 261 -34.48 -30.57 -27.23
CA GLY A 261 -35.22 -31.02 -26.04
C GLY A 261 -34.73 -32.35 -25.46
N PHE A 262 -34.20 -33.25 -26.29
CA PHE A 262 -33.67 -34.53 -25.81
C PHE A 262 -32.34 -34.38 -25.07
N TYR A 263 -31.46 -33.48 -25.52
CA TYR A 263 -30.22 -33.18 -24.80
C TYR A 263 -30.50 -32.52 -23.45
N MET A 264 -31.45 -31.57 -23.39
CA MET A 264 -31.87 -30.99 -22.11
C MET A 264 -32.38 -32.06 -21.16
N LEU A 265 -33.29 -32.92 -21.61
CA LEU A 265 -33.90 -33.95 -20.77
C LEU A 265 -32.87 -34.98 -20.28
N ARG A 266 -31.97 -35.43 -21.16
CA ARG A 266 -30.89 -36.37 -20.77
C ARG A 266 -29.88 -35.72 -19.84
N GLY A 267 -29.54 -34.46 -20.08
CA GLY A 267 -28.69 -33.65 -19.19
C GLY A 267 -29.28 -33.53 -17.78
N VAL A 268 -30.59 -33.28 -17.66
CA VAL A 268 -31.30 -33.27 -16.38
C VAL A 268 -31.23 -34.65 -15.70
N TYR A 269 -31.46 -35.74 -16.42
CA TYR A 269 -31.32 -37.08 -15.83
C TYR A 269 -29.89 -37.41 -15.40
N TYR A 270 -28.88 -36.99 -16.17
CA TYR A 270 -27.48 -37.11 -15.74
C TYR A 270 -27.20 -36.30 -14.49
N GLN A 271 -27.71 -35.07 -14.39
CA GLN A 271 -27.52 -34.21 -13.23
C GLN A 271 -28.19 -34.80 -11.98
N GLU A 272 -29.43 -35.29 -12.09
CA GLU A 272 -30.13 -35.97 -10.98
C GLU A 272 -29.48 -37.30 -10.58
N PHE A 273 -28.75 -37.94 -11.51
CA PHE A 273 -27.95 -39.14 -11.26
C PHE A 273 -26.50 -38.84 -10.83
N ASN A 274 -26.19 -37.58 -10.47
CA ASN A 274 -24.86 -37.09 -10.07
C ASN A 274 -23.74 -37.30 -11.12
N GLN A 275 -24.09 -37.46 -12.40
CA GLN A 275 -23.15 -37.53 -13.52
C GLN A 275 -22.96 -36.15 -14.16
N HIS A 276 -22.46 -35.20 -13.37
CA HIS A 276 -22.37 -33.79 -13.76
C HIS A 276 -21.53 -33.53 -15.02
N THR A 277 -20.46 -34.29 -15.26
CA THR A 277 -19.66 -34.17 -16.49
C THR A 277 -20.48 -34.49 -17.75
N ASN A 278 -21.32 -35.53 -17.70
CA ASN A 278 -22.18 -35.89 -18.83
C ASN A 278 -23.31 -34.86 -19.01
N ALA A 279 -23.87 -34.38 -17.90
CA ALA A 279 -24.86 -33.31 -17.92
C ALA A 279 -24.31 -32.03 -18.58
N ILE A 280 -23.09 -31.62 -18.23
CA ILE A 280 -22.42 -30.46 -18.84
C ILE A 280 -22.30 -30.60 -20.36
N ASN A 281 -21.94 -31.79 -20.86
CA ASN A 281 -21.83 -32.04 -22.30
C ASN A 281 -23.18 -31.90 -23.01
N ASP A 282 -24.24 -32.50 -22.44
CA ASP A 282 -25.58 -32.44 -22.99
C ASP A 282 -26.17 -31.02 -22.93
N PHE A 283 -26.01 -30.30 -21.82
CA PHE A 283 -26.42 -28.89 -21.74
C PHE A 283 -25.61 -28.01 -22.70
N SER A 284 -24.32 -28.29 -22.90
CA SER A 284 -23.53 -27.55 -23.89
C SER A 284 -24.04 -27.79 -25.30
N LYS A 285 -24.37 -29.05 -25.66
CA LYS A 285 -24.99 -29.38 -26.95
C LYS A 285 -26.36 -28.72 -27.10
N TYR A 286 -27.17 -28.71 -26.04
CA TYR A 286 -28.43 -27.96 -26.02
C TYR A 286 -28.22 -26.48 -26.33
N ILE A 287 -27.29 -25.82 -25.64
CA ILE A 287 -26.97 -24.40 -25.82
C ILE A 287 -26.49 -24.10 -27.24
N THR A 288 -25.78 -25.04 -27.90
CA THR A 288 -25.42 -24.85 -29.32
C THR A 288 -26.62 -24.81 -30.26
N LEU A 289 -27.72 -25.48 -29.90
CA LEU A 289 -28.97 -25.51 -30.68
C LEU A 289 -29.94 -24.39 -30.26
N LYS A 290 -29.90 -23.98 -28.99
CA LYS A 290 -30.73 -22.93 -28.38
C LYS A 290 -29.92 -22.08 -27.41
N ALA A 291 -29.35 -20.99 -27.91
CA ALA A 291 -28.41 -20.15 -27.18
C ALA A 291 -29.08 -19.12 -26.24
N ASP A 292 -30.40 -18.96 -26.33
CA ASP A 292 -31.19 -17.93 -25.65
C ASP A 292 -32.06 -18.48 -24.51
N ASP A 293 -31.76 -19.68 -24.01
CA ASP A 293 -32.52 -20.34 -22.95
C ASP A 293 -31.80 -20.29 -21.59
N PRO A 294 -32.26 -19.47 -20.62
CA PRO A 294 -31.66 -19.35 -19.30
C PRO A 294 -31.65 -20.66 -18.49
N ASP A 295 -32.61 -21.57 -18.71
CA ASP A 295 -32.70 -22.84 -17.97
C ASP A 295 -31.45 -23.70 -18.19
N ALA A 296 -30.91 -23.68 -19.42
CA ALA A 296 -29.76 -24.49 -19.79
C ALA A 296 -28.47 -23.97 -19.14
N TYR A 297 -28.26 -22.65 -19.15
CA TYR A 297 -27.13 -22.02 -18.46
C TYR A 297 -27.20 -22.27 -16.95
N PHE A 298 -28.39 -22.15 -16.36
CA PHE A 298 -28.57 -22.40 -14.92
C PHE A 298 -28.29 -23.86 -14.55
N SER A 299 -28.77 -24.81 -15.35
CA SER A 299 -28.55 -26.25 -15.11
C SER A 299 -27.10 -26.65 -15.31
N ARG A 300 -26.41 -26.05 -16.31
CA ARG A 300 -24.98 -26.27 -16.54
C ARG A 300 -24.12 -25.64 -15.46
N ALA A 301 -24.43 -24.42 -15.02
CA ALA A 301 -23.75 -23.74 -13.91
C ALA A 301 -23.79 -24.57 -12.62
N LYS A 302 -24.96 -25.13 -12.29
CA LYS A 302 -25.10 -26.07 -11.15
C LYS A 302 -24.19 -27.29 -11.29
N SER A 303 -24.14 -27.88 -12.49
CA SER A 303 -23.25 -29.02 -12.74
C SER A 303 -21.77 -28.61 -12.66
N TYR A 304 -21.41 -27.40 -13.08
CA TYR A 304 -20.06 -26.86 -12.89
C TYR A 304 -19.70 -26.68 -11.41
N GLU A 305 -20.62 -26.18 -10.56
CA GLU A 305 -20.42 -26.09 -9.11
C GLU A 305 -20.12 -27.46 -8.48
N GLU A 306 -20.91 -28.48 -8.82
CA GLU A 306 -20.74 -29.84 -8.28
C GLU A 306 -19.43 -30.50 -8.75
N THR A 307 -18.90 -30.07 -9.91
CA THR A 307 -17.56 -30.47 -10.39
C THR A 307 -16.44 -29.55 -9.92
N LEU A 308 -16.72 -28.60 -9.02
CA LEU A 308 -15.80 -27.60 -8.48
C LEU A 308 -15.19 -26.66 -9.54
N ASN A 309 -15.80 -26.56 -10.72
CA ASN A 309 -15.39 -25.65 -11.78
C ASN A 309 -16.10 -24.29 -11.65
N TYR A 310 -15.75 -23.56 -10.59
CA TYR A 310 -16.44 -22.33 -10.22
C TYR A 310 -16.28 -21.20 -11.26
N GLU A 311 -15.18 -21.17 -12.00
CA GLU A 311 -14.94 -20.18 -13.06
C GLU A 311 -16.01 -20.29 -14.17
N LYS A 312 -16.26 -21.52 -14.66
CA LYS A 312 -17.30 -21.72 -15.68
C LYS A 312 -18.71 -21.57 -15.15
N ALA A 313 -18.95 -21.92 -13.87
CA ALA A 313 -20.23 -21.64 -13.23
C ALA A 313 -20.50 -20.12 -13.16
N LEU A 314 -19.48 -19.32 -12.86
CA LEU A 314 -19.54 -17.86 -12.83
C LEU A 314 -19.94 -17.27 -14.20
N GLU A 315 -19.32 -17.77 -15.27
CA GLU A 315 -19.63 -17.36 -16.66
C GLU A 315 -21.10 -17.63 -17.00
N ASP A 316 -21.60 -18.83 -16.70
CA ASP A 316 -22.99 -19.21 -16.97
C ASP A 316 -23.99 -18.41 -16.13
N TYR A 317 -23.71 -18.17 -14.84
CA TYR A 317 -24.56 -17.32 -13.99
C TYR A 317 -24.59 -15.87 -14.46
N THR A 318 -23.45 -15.34 -14.91
CA THR A 318 -23.38 -14.00 -15.50
C THR A 318 -24.15 -13.94 -16.82
N LYS A 319 -24.15 -15.02 -17.61
CA LYS A 319 -24.92 -15.05 -18.86
C LYS A 319 -26.43 -14.95 -18.61
N ILE A 320 -26.93 -15.55 -17.53
CA ILE A 320 -28.35 -15.47 -17.14
C ILE A 320 -28.75 -14.02 -16.85
N THR A 321 -27.89 -13.22 -16.21
CA THR A 321 -28.19 -11.81 -15.92
C THR A 321 -28.40 -10.98 -17.17
N ILE A 322 -27.69 -11.31 -18.25
CA ILE A 322 -27.82 -10.66 -19.57
C ILE A 322 -29.09 -11.12 -20.30
N LEU A 323 -29.53 -12.37 -20.11
CA LEU A 323 -30.63 -12.97 -20.87
C LEU A 323 -32.02 -12.74 -20.25
N SER A 324 -32.11 -12.30 -18.98
CA SER A 324 -33.36 -12.34 -18.19
C SER A 324 -34.26 -11.10 -18.27
N GLU A 325 -34.08 -10.21 -19.26
CA GLU A 325 -34.96 -9.06 -19.42
C GLU A 325 -36.38 -9.53 -19.83
N ASP A 326 -37.33 -9.38 -18.90
CA ASP A 326 -38.79 -9.57 -18.97
C ASP A 326 -39.45 -10.89 -18.51
N ASP A 327 -38.77 -12.04 -18.43
CA ASP A 327 -39.40 -13.32 -17.97
C ASP A 327 -39.44 -13.46 -16.42
N PRO A 328 -40.61 -13.65 -15.77
CA PRO A 328 -40.72 -13.90 -14.33
C PRO A 328 -39.94 -15.13 -13.81
N LYS A 329 -39.86 -16.20 -14.61
CA LYS A 329 -39.09 -17.40 -14.26
C LYS A 329 -37.59 -17.10 -14.33
N ALA A 330 -37.16 -16.43 -15.40
CA ALA A 330 -35.79 -15.96 -15.54
C ALA A 330 -35.39 -15.00 -14.40
N ARG A 331 -36.29 -14.12 -13.95
CA ARG A 331 -36.06 -13.26 -12.75
C ARG A 331 -35.84 -14.04 -11.46
N ARG A 332 -36.56 -15.14 -11.25
CA ARG A 332 -36.32 -16.01 -10.09
C ARG A 332 -34.94 -16.67 -10.19
N MET A 333 -34.59 -17.18 -11.37
CA MET A 333 -33.28 -17.77 -11.63
C MET A 333 -32.15 -16.75 -11.48
N LEU A 334 -32.39 -15.51 -11.92
CA LEU A 334 -31.48 -14.39 -11.74
C LEU A 334 -31.21 -14.15 -10.26
N LYS A 335 -32.25 -14.07 -9.42
CA LYS A 335 -32.09 -13.90 -7.98
C LYS A 335 -31.28 -15.04 -7.34
N ASP A 336 -31.55 -16.28 -7.74
CA ASP A 336 -30.82 -17.45 -7.25
C ASP A 336 -29.35 -17.40 -7.73
N ALA A 337 -29.12 -17.01 -8.99
CA ALA A 337 -27.80 -16.83 -9.58
C ALA A 337 -27.01 -15.70 -8.90
N GLU A 338 -27.65 -14.57 -8.57
CA GLU A 338 -27.04 -13.45 -7.83
C GLU A 338 -26.64 -13.87 -6.41
N ALA A 339 -27.51 -14.61 -5.71
CA ALA A 339 -27.18 -15.15 -4.39
C ALA A 339 -26.00 -16.13 -4.47
N ARG A 340 -25.95 -16.98 -5.50
CA ARG A 340 -24.80 -17.87 -5.74
C ARG A 340 -23.54 -17.10 -6.09
N LEU A 341 -23.64 -16.09 -6.95
CA LEU A 341 -22.53 -15.23 -7.35
C LEU A 341 -21.92 -14.52 -6.13
N TYR A 342 -22.77 -14.06 -5.20
CA TYR A 342 -22.34 -13.48 -3.94
C TYR A 342 -21.53 -14.48 -3.09
N GLU A 343 -22.01 -15.71 -2.91
CA GLU A 343 -21.30 -16.74 -2.14
C GLU A 343 -20.02 -17.24 -2.86
N LEU A 344 -20.04 -17.37 -4.19
CA LEU A 344 -18.88 -17.81 -4.97
C LEU A 344 -17.75 -16.77 -4.98
N ASN A 345 -18.11 -15.48 -4.96
CA ASN A 345 -17.14 -14.38 -4.84
C ASN A 345 -16.76 -14.06 -3.40
N ARG A 346 -17.35 -14.74 -2.40
CA ARG A 346 -17.11 -14.47 -0.99
C ARG A 346 -15.66 -14.74 -0.65
N GLU A 347 -14.94 -13.69 -0.29
CA GLU A 347 -13.60 -13.80 0.25
C GLU A 347 -13.58 -13.79 1.78
N LYS A 348 -12.45 -14.26 2.33
CA LYS A 348 -12.15 -14.25 3.77
C LYS A 348 -11.00 -13.30 4.13
N ALA A 349 -10.42 -12.64 3.13
CA ALA A 349 -9.32 -11.71 3.36
C ALA A 349 -9.90 -10.39 3.87
N ALA A 350 -9.29 -9.84 4.91
CA ALA A 350 -9.65 -8.50 5.39
C ALA A 350 -8.95 -7.43 4.54
N PRO A 351 -9.53 -6.22 4.46
CA PRO A 351 -8.93 -5.11 3.73
C PRO A 351 -7.49 -4.81 4.19
N GLU A 352 -6.59 -4.63 3.22
CA GLU A 352 -5.22 -4.21 3.48
C GLU A 352 -5.16 -2.68 3.51
N ILE A 353 -4.85 -2.11 4.67
CA ILE A 353 -4.78 -0.66 4.89
C ILE A 353 -3.32 -0.22 4.91
N ALA A 354 -2.97 0.75 4.09
CA ALA A 354 -1.63 1.35 4.03
C ALA A 354 -1.71 2.88 4.16
N LEU A 355 -0.95 3.45 5.09
CA LEU A 355 -0.85 4.90 5.24
C LEU A 355 0.13 5.46 4.20
N VAL A 356 -0.24 6.57 3.54
CA VAL A 356 0.60 7.24 2.54
C VAL A 356 1.22 8.52 3.11
N SER A 357 0.46 9.30 3.88
CA SER A 357 0.98 10.52 4.50
C SER A 357 0.24 10.86 5.79
N PRO A 358 0.94 11.23 6.88
CA PRO A 358 2.40 11.09 7.04
C PRO A 358 2.80 9.61 7.04
N LEU A 359 4.05 9.31 6.66
CA LEU A 359 4.58 7.95 6.78
C LEU A 359 4.91 7.67 8.25
N PRO A 360 4.42 6.56 8.84
CA PRO A 360 4.78 6.18 10.20
C PRO A 360 6.28 5.88 10.31
N VAL A 361 6.89 6.28 11.43
CA VAL A 361 8.24 5.89 11.81
C VAL A 361 8.11 4.87 12.95
N ASN A 362 8.56 3.64 12.74
CA ASN A 362 8.39 2.53 13.69
C ASN A 362 6.93 2.41 14.18
N ASP A 363 5.98 2.35 13.23
CA ASP A 363 4.53 2.29 13.46
C ASP A 363 3.92 3.47 14.23
N THR A 364 4.67 4.54 14.45
CA THR A 364 4.23 5.75 15.17
C THR A 364 4.10 6.92 14.20
N ILE A 365 3.02 7.69 14.31
CA ILE A 365 2.87 8.95 13.60
C ILE A 365 3.50 10.05 14.46
N GLU A 366 4.58 10.62 13.97
CA GLU A 366 5.22 11.79 14.60
C GLU A 366 4.58 13.08 14.07
N LEU A 367 4.16 13.94 15.00
CA LEU A 367 3.50 15.21 14.71
C LEU A 367 4.20 16.32 15.48
N ARG A 368 4.46 17.45 14.81
CA ARG A 368 5.02 18.63 15.48
C ARG A 368 4.14 19.07 16.65
N GLY A 369 4.74 19.31 17.82
CA GLY A 369 4.02 19.47 19.09
C GLY A 369 2.91 20.54 19.09
N ASP A 370 3.05 21.59 18.28
CA ASP A 370 2.12 22.73 18.16
C ASP A 370 0.96 22.52 17.17
N LYS A 371 0.92 21.40 16.44
CA LYS A 371 -0.15 21.11 15.47
C LYS A 371 -1.40 20.57 16.17
N ALA A 372 -2.52 21.21 15.87
CA ALA A 372 -3.87 20.84 16.34
C ALA A 372 -4.59 19.85 15.41
N ALA A 373 -4.12 19.69 14.17
CA ALA A 373 -4.70 18.76 13.20
C ALA A 373 -3.63 18.18 12.28
N ILE A 374 -3.93 17.02 11.70
CA ILE A 374 -3.07 16.32 10.74
C ILE A 374 -3.88 15.88 9.53
N LEU A 375 -3.33 16.10 8.34
CA LEU A 375 -3.91 15.59 7.09
C LEU A 375 -3.42 14.16 6.89
N LEU A 376 -4.35 13.21 7.01
CA LEU A 376 -4.10 11.78 6.85
C LEU A 376 -4.52 11.34 5.45
N SER A 377 -3.64 10.63 4.76
CA SER A 377 -3.96 9.97 3.50
C SER A 377 -3.48 8.53 3.50
N GLY A 378 -4.20 7.67 2.79
CA GLY A 378 -3.85 6.27 2.69
C GLY A 378 -4.61 5.55 1.59
N LYS A 379 -4.28 4.27 1.45
CA LYS A 379 -4.83 3.36 0.47
C LYS A 379 -5.37 2.13 1.16
N ILE A 380 -6.45 1.59 0.60
CA ILE A 380 -7.10 0.38 1.05
C ILE A 380 -7.25 -0.52 -0.16
N LYS A 381 -6.65 -1.70 -0.08
CA LYS A 381 -6.69 -2.72 -1.11
C LYS A 381 -7.51 -3.89 -0.62
N ASP A 382 -8.48 -4.28 -1.43
CA ASP A 382 -9.38 -5.39 -1.15
C ASP A 382 -9.83 -5.99 -2.48
N LYS A 383 -10.20 -7.30 -2.52
CA LYS A 383 -10.72 -7.86 -3.78
C LYS A 383 -12.21 -7.55 -3.93
N SER A 384 -12.89 -7.37 -2.81
CA SER A 384 -14.28 -6.99 -2.75
C SER A 384 -14.47 -5.48 -2.56
N LYS A 385 -15.73 -5.03 -2.58
CA LYS A 385 -16.05 -3.63 -2.38
C LYS A 385 -16.01 -3.31 -0.89
N LEU A 386 -15.50 -2.13 -0.56
CA LEU A 386 -15.51 -1.63 0.81
C LEU A 386 -16.92 -1.19 1.20
N LYS A 387 -17.41 -1.74 2.30
CA LYS A 387 -18.69 -1.38 2.90
C LYS A 387 -18.58 -0.10 3.72
N MET A 388 -17.52 0.05 4.50
CA MET A 388 -17.31 1.21 5.36
C MET A 388 -15.83 1.39 5.73
N VAL A 389 -15.41 2.66 5.84
CA VAL A 389 -14.10 3.07 6.34
C VAL A 389 -14.27 4.20 7.36
N THR A 390 -13.60 4.11 8.50
CA THR A 390 -13.61 5.14 9.53
C THR A 390 -12.21 5.46 10.04
N ILE A 391 -12.01 6.71 10.48
CA ILE A 391 -10.82 7.15 11.21
C ILE A 391 -11.29 7.74 12.54
N ASN A 392 -10.79 7.22 13.66
CA ASN A 392 -11.22 7.59 15.02
C ASN A 392 -12.75 7.59 15.20
N ASN A 393 -13.41 6.58 14.62
CA ASN A 393 -14.88 6.42 14.56
C ASN A 393 -15.65 7.44 13.69
N GLY A 394 -14.97 8.38 13.04
CA GLY A 394 -15.57 9.27 12.04
C GLY A 394 -15.59 8.63 10.65
N PRO A 395 -16.69 8.68 9.88
CA PRO A 395 -16.75 8.12 8.54
C PRO A 395 -15.83 8.87 7.58
N VAL A 396 -15.20 8.13 6.66
CA VAL A 396 -14.30 8.70 5.65
C VAL A 396 -14.74 8.26 4.26
N THR A 397 -14.81 9.22 3.34
CA THR A 397 -15.09 8.94 1.94
C THR A 397 -13.85 8.38 1.27
N THR A 398 -14.01 7.26 0.57
CA THR A 398 -12.97 6.67 -0.29
C THR A 398 -13.27 6.95 -1.76
N ALA A 399 -12.21 7.08 -2.56
CA ALA A 399 -12.31 7.19 -4.01
C ALA A 399 -11.52 6.06 -4.67
N LEU A 400 -12.01 5.51 -5.79
CA LEU A 400 -11.23 4.53 -6.55
C LEU A 400 -10.04 5.22 -7.23
N GLY A 401 -8.84 4.78 -6.86
CA GLY A 401 -7.59 5.14 -7.53
C GLY A 401 -7.40 4.41 -8.87
N LYS A 402 -6.40 4.82 -9.64
CA LYS A 402 -6.12 4.31 -11.01
C LYS A 402 -5.82 2.80 -11.09
N ASN A 403 -5.47 2.18 -9.98
CA ASN A 403 -5.06 0.77 -9.92
C ASN A 403 -6.12 -0.15 -9.27
N GLY A 404 -7.33 0.37 -9.03
CA GLY A 404 -8.40 -0.37 -8.32
C GLY A 404 -8.31 -0.34 -6.79
N GLU A 405 -7.29 0.32 -6.23
CA GLU A 405 -7.17 0.58 -4.79
C GLU A 405 -8.05 1.75 -4.37
N SER A 406 -8.70 1.65 -3.22
CA SER A 406 -9.48 2.75 -2.65
C SER A 406 -8.56 3.71 -1.90
N GLU A 407 -8.60 4.99 -2.22
CA GLU A 407 -7.79 6.03 -1.58
C GLU A 407 -8.66 6.85 -0.63
N PHE A 408 -8.11 7.25 0.52
CA PHE A 408 -8.77 8.16 1.46
C PHE A 408 -7.89 9.35 1.78
N LEU A 409 -8.54 10.49 2.07
CA LEU A 409 -7.91 11.72 2.53
C LEU A 409 -8.83 12.35 3.58
N SER A 410 -8.31 12.58 4.78
CA SER A 410 -9.08 13.17 5.88
C SER A 410 -8.22 14.06 6.76
N ASN A 411 -8.78 15.19 7.19
CA ASN A 411 -8.12 16.07 8.15
C ASN A 411 -8.60 15.72 9.56
N ILE A 412 -7.69 15.27 10.41
CA ILE A 412 -7.99 14.72 11.73
C ILE A 412 -7.58 15.73 12.80
N ASP A 413 -8.52 16.10 13.67
CA ASP A 413 -8.21 16.83 14.90
C ASP A 413 -7.43 15.90 15.86
N VAL A 414 -6.26 16.35 16.29
CA VAL A 414 -5.36 15.58 17.16
C VAL A 414 -5.30 16.10 18.59
N ASN A 415 -6.16 17.05 18.95
CA ASN A 415 -6.24 17.57 20.31
C ASN A 415 -6.79 16.51 21.27
N GLY A 416 -6.01 16.16 22.29
CA GLY A 416 -6.44 15.24 23.33
C GLY A 416 -6.50 13.76 22.93
N ILE A 417 -5.99 13.38 21.75
CA ILE A 417 -5.83 11.98 21.34
C ILE A 417 -4.35 11.57 21.34
N ASP A 418 -4.09 10.32 21.70
CA ASP A 418 -2.76 9.70 21.79
C ASP A 418 -2.50 8.68 20.67
N LYS A 419 -3.49 8.42 19.82
CA LYS A 419 -3.43 7.48 18.70
C LYS A 419 -4.46 7.80 17.62
N ILE A 420 -4.20 7.33 16.40
CA ILE A 420 -5.13 7.31 15.27
C ILE A 420 -5.52 5.87 14.99
N THR A 421 -6.82 5.60 14.95
CA THR A 421 -7.37 4.27 14.61
C THR A 421 -8.04 4.33 13.25
N ILE A 422 -7.62 3.47 12.33
CA ILE A 422 -8.23 3.31 11.01
C ILE A 422 -8.92 1.96 10.97
N TYR A 423 -10.21 1.96 10.64
CA TYR A 423 -11.04 0.77 10.53
C TYR A 423 -11.61 0.68 9.11
N ALA A 424 -11.55 -0.50 8.51
CA ALA A 424 -12.19 -0.80 7.24
C ALA A 424 -12.90 -2.16 7.31
N ILE A 425 -14.07 -2.24 6.69
CA ILE A 425 -14.86 -3.46 6.53
C ILE A 425 -15.35 -3.58 5.10
N ASP A 426 -15.28 -4.78 4.55
CA ASP A 426 -15.76 -5.08 3.22
C ASP A 426 -17.26 -5.50 3.19
N ASP A 427 -17.81 -5.71 2.00
CA ASP A 427 -19.20 -6.13 1.80
C ASP A 427 -19.50 -7.53 2.37
N TYR A 428 -18.47 -8.36 2.59
CA TYR A 428 -18.56 -9.71 3.15
C TYR A 428 -18.38 -9.78 4.67
N GLY A 429 -18.07 -8.65 5.31
CA GLY A 429 -17.90 -8.52 6.75
C GLY A 429 -16.49 -8.83 7.24
N ASN A 430 -15.48 -8.93 6.36
CA ASN A 430 -14.09 -9.03 6.79
C ASN A 430 -13.61 -7.64 7.21
N GLU A 431 -13.01 -7.55 8.40
CA GLU A 431 -12.65 -6.29 9.02
C GLU A 431 -11.16 -6.18 9.32
N LYS A 432 -10.63 -4.97 9.19
CA LYS A 432 -9.26 -4.62 9.57
C LYS A 432 -9.26 -3.34 10.39
N THR A 433 -8.57 -3.39 11.53
CA THR A 433 -8.24 -2.22 12.33
C THR A 433 -6.73 -2.06 12.37
N ILE A 434 -6.22 -0.85 12.10
CA ILE A 434 -4.84 -0.46 12.35
C ILE A 434 -4.82 0.72 13.32
N VAL A 435 -3.93 0.67 14.29
CA VAL A 435 -3.76 1.71 15.31
C VAL A 435 -2.35 2.26 15.18
N PHE A 436 -2.24 3.57 14.99
CA PHE A 436 -0.98 4.31 14.98
C PHE A 436 -0.90 5.18 16.22
N PRO A 437 0.01 4.91 17.18
CA PRO A 437 0.30 5.84 18.26
C PRO A 437 0.73 7.21 17.70
N LEU A 438 0.33 8.28 18.38
CA LEU A 438 0.74 9.64 18.08
C LEU A 438 1.83 10.07 19.06
N LYS A 439 2.97 10.48 18.51
CA LYS A 439 4.07 11.06 19.29
C LYS A 439 4.22 12.52 18.92
N ARG A 440 4.08 13.41 19.90
CA ARG A 440 4.38 14.83 19.74
C ARG A 440 5.89 15.03 19.75
N THR A 441 6.41 15.67 18.71
CA THR A 441 7.84 16.00 18.61
C THR A 441 8.14 17.31 19.32
N GLU A 442 9.41 17.51 19.66
CA GLU A 442 9.89 18.75 20.26
C GLU A 442 9.87 19.93 19.26
N ILE A 443 9.90 21.15 19.78
CA ILE A 443 9.74 22.41 19.03
C ILE A 443 10.86 23.42 19.32
N ALA A 444 11.85 23.01 20.12
CA ALA A 444 12.98 23.85 20.49
C ALA A 444 13.99 23.86 19.34
N PRO A 445 14.58 25.01 18.99
CA PRO A 445 15.62 25.06 17.98
C PRO A 445 16.97 24.58 18.54
N PRO A 446 17.86 23.99 17.70
CA PRO A 446 19.16 23.49 18.14
C PRO A 446 20.07 24.58 18.73
N MET A 447 20.79 24.28 19.81
CA MET A 447 21.78 25.21 20.37
C MET A 447 23.15 25.05 19.72
N ILE A 448 23.79 26.17 19.33
CA ILE A 448 25.07 26.19 18.61
C ILE A 448 26.20 26.70 19.51
N SER A 449 27.32 25.97 19.56
CA SER A 449 28.54 26.37 20.27
C SER A 449 29.80 26.20 19.42
N ILE A 450 30.79 27.09 19.55
CA ILE A 450 32.10 27.01 18.86
C ILE A 450 33.17 26.56 19.86
N ILE A 451 34.02 25.63 19.42
CA ILE A 451 35.12 25.05 20.19
C ILE A 451 36.46 25.65 19.75
N ALA A 452 36.68 25.80 18.44
CA ALA A 452 37.91 26.35 17.87
C ALA A 452 37.59 27.19 16.62
N PRO A 453 38.18 28.39 16.45
CA PRO A 453 39.04 29.10 17.41
C PRO A 453 38.29 29.48 18.70
N TYR A 454 39.02 29.87 19.74
CA TYR A 454 38.41 30.27 21.01
C TYR A 454 37.40 31.40 20.80
N THR A 455 36.19 31.19 21.32
CA THR A 455 35.12 32.18 21.28
C THR A 455 34.72 32.64 22.67
N THR A 456 34.49 33.94 22.82
CA THR A 456 33.88 34.52 24.02
C THR A 456 32.36 34.41 24.00
N GLU A 457 31.72 34.60 25.16
CA GLU A 457 30.26 34.58 25.30
C GLU A 457 29.54 35.65 24.44
N ASP A 458 30.21 36.77 24.14
CA ASP A 458 29.72 37.81 23.22
C ASP A 458 29.96 37.49 21.73
N GLY A 459 30.42 36.27 21.42
CA GLY A 459 30.60 35.78 20.06
C GLY A 459 31.87 36.27 19.36
N GLN A 460 32.88 36.75 20.09
CA GLN A 460 34.17 37.11 19.47
C GLN A 460 35.11 35.91 19.36
N VAL A 461 35.70 35.76 18.18
CA VAL A 461 36.59 34.66 17.77
C VAL A 461 38.01 35.19 17.66
N TYR A 462 38.90 34.77 18.55
CA TYR A 462 40.28 35.26 18.58
C TYR A 462 41.17 34.44 17.64
N LEU A 463 42.00 35.12 16.85
CA LEU A 463 42.91 34.49 15.89
C LEU A 463 44.35 34.55 16.38
N ASP A 464 45.03 33.40 16.43
CA ASP A 464 46.44 33.27 16.80
C ASP A 464 47.41 33.57 15.63
N SER A 465 46.90 33.73 14.40
CA SER A 465 47.71 34.02 13.21
C SER A 465 46.89 34.76 12.15
N SER A 466 47.59 35.36 11.17
CA SER A 466 46.98 36.09 10.05
C SER A 466 46.68 35.21 8.83
N THR A 467 46.57 33.88 9.00
CA THR A 467 46.33 32.97 7.88
C THR A 467 44.94 33.20 7.24
N PRO A 468 44.82 33.11 5.91
CA PRO A 468 43.57 33.38 5.21
C PRO A 468 42.51 32.30 5.46
N ASN A 469 42.88 31.08 5.83
CA ASN A 469 41.94 29.98 6.10
C ASN A 469 41.93 29.63 7.58
N VAL A 470 40.75 29.47 8.16
CA VAL A 470 40.55 29.04 9.54
C VAL A 470 39.61 27.84 9.59
N ALA A 471 40.02 26.80 10.31
CA ALA A 471 39.15 25.67 10.62
C ALA A 471 38.24 26.04 11.80
N ILE A 472 36.93 26.07 11.55
CA ILE A 472 35.90 26.24 12.56
C ILE A 472 35.46 24.86 13.04
N GLN A 473 35.54 24.62 14.34
CA GLN A 473 35.01 23.44 15.00
C GLN A 473 33.97 23.87 16.03
N GLY A 474 32.84 23.19 16.08
CA GLY A 474 31.77 23.48 17.04
C GLY A 474 30.97 22.25 17.43
N LYS A 475 29.97 22.44 18.28
CA LYS A 475 29.07 21.40 18.77
C LYS A 475 27.62 21.89 18.81
N ILE A 476 26.70 21.04 18.40
CA ILE A 476 25.25 21.27 18.53
C ILE A 476 24.71 20.53 19.75
N SER A 477 23.75 21.13 20.45
CA SER A 477 22.97 20.48 21.51
C SER A 477 21.47 20.62 21.23
N ASP A 478 20.76 19.52 21.22
CA ASP A 478 19.33 19.41 20.93
C ASP A 478 18.77 18.09 21.55
N ASP A 479 17.45 18.05 21.75
CA ASP A 479 16.73 16.83 22.11
C ASP A 479 16.42 15.95 20.87
N SER A 480 16.67 16.47 19.66
CA SER A 480 16.50 15.77 18.39
C SER A 480 17.80 15.64 17.57
N GLN A 481 17.78 14.79 16.53
CA GLN A 481 18.91 14.64 15.61
C GLN A 481 19.01 15.82 14.64
N ILE A 482 20.22 16.13 14.20
CA ILE A 482 20.47 17.30 13.35
C ILE A 482 20.43 16.94 11.85
N LYS A 483 19.52 17.57 11.13
CA LYS A 483 19.32 17.41 9.68
C LYS A 483 20.38 18.13 8.85
N SER A 484 20.77 19.34 9.26
CA SER A 484 21.82 20.10 8.56
C SER A 484 22.51 21.14 9.45
N ILE A 485 23.79 21.40 9.17
CA ILE A 485 24.60 22.47 9.76
C ILE A 485 25.33 23.21 8.64
N THR A 486 25.24 24.53 8.62
CA THR A 486 25.90 25.41 7.62
C THR A 486 26.66 26.53 8.32
N ILE A 487 27.88 26.83 7.87
CA ILE A 487 28.75 27.91 8.37
C ILE A 487 29.03 28.87 7.21
N GLY A 488 28.48 30.08 7.26
CA GLY A 488 28.46 30.98 6.11
C GLY A 488 27.78 30.31 4.91
N ASP A 489 28.51 30.16 3.81
CA ASP A 489 28.04 29.48 2.59
C ASP A 489 28.51 28.01 2.51
N VAL A 490 29.14 27.48 3.56
CA VAL A 490 29.76 26.15 3.57
C VAL A 490 28.95 25.18 4.42
N THR A 491 28.63 24.01 3.87
CA THR A 491 28.04 22.91 4.65
C THR A 491 29.10 22.31 5.59
N ALA A 492 28.80 22.26 6.89
CA ALA A 492 29.71 21.67 7.86
C ALA A 492 29.71 20.14 7.77
N SER A 493 30.88 19.53 8.02
CA SER A 493 31.03 18.09 8.16
C SER A 493 30.70 17.68 9.60
N TYR A 494 29.76 16.73 9.75
CA TYR A 494 29.35 16.15 11.04
C TYR A 494 28.73 14.76 10.83
N ARG A 495 28.56 14.01 11.91
CA ARG A 495 27.89 12.69 11.89
C ARG A 495 26.39 12.85 12.06
N ARG A 496 25.60 12.46 11.05
CA ARG A 496 24.13 12.60 11.06
C ARG A 496 23.41 11.63 12.01
N ASP A 497 24.06 10.52 12.33
CA ASP A 497 23.57 9.48 13.23
C ASP A 497 23.80 9.81 14.71
N GLU A 498 24.63 10.81 15.01
CA GLU A 498 25.04 11.16 16.35
C GLU A 498 24.10 12.23 16.96
N MET A 499 23.59 11.95 18.17
CA MET A 499 22.92 12.97 18.99
C MET A 499 23.95 14.01 19.46
N ASN A 500 23.60 15.30 19.36
CA ASN A 500 24.47 16.41 19.76
C ASN A 500 25.84 16.41 19.06
N PRO A 501 25.87 16.39 17.71
CA PRO A 501 27.09 16.16 16.95
C PRO A 501 28.06 17.34 17.04
N SER A 502 29.35 17.01 17.00
CA SER A 502 30.40 17.98 16.68
C SER A 502 30.46 18.22 15.19
N PHE A 503 30.74 19.46 14.78
CA PHE A 503 30.82 19.85 13.37
C PHE A 503 32.12 20.58 13.06
N THR A 504 32.55 20.49 11.80
CA THR A 504 33.78 21.13 11.32
C THR A 504 33.60 21.73 9.92
N ALA A 505 34.20 22.89 9.67
CA ALA A 505 34.34 23.44 8.31
C ALA A 505 35.60 24.30 8.21
N ILE A 506 36.11 24.50 7.00
CA ILE A 506 37.22 25.43 6.72
C ILE A 506 36.62 26.66 6.04
N LEU A 507 36.95 27.84 6.57
CA LEU A 507 36.45 29.13 6.09
C LEU A 507 37.61 30.03 5.63
N ASP A 508 37.47 30.66 4.47
CA ASP A 508 38.37 31.73 4.03
C ASP A 508 37.95 33.05 4.68
N ILE A 509 38.77 33.56 5.58
CA ILE A 509 38.51 34.73 6.41
C ILE A 509 39.19 36.01 5.90
N SER A 510 39.79 35.97 4.70
CA SER A 510 40.60 37.06 4.15
C SER A 510 39.89 38.41 4.17
N ASN A 511 38.59 38.42 3.86
CA ASN A 511 37.73 39.62 3.86
C ASN A 511 36.55 39.53 4.84
N MET A 512 36.60 38.60 5.81
CA MET A 512 35.51 38.39 6.75
C MET A 512 35.80 39.07 8.09
N SER A 513 34.84 39.85 8.57
CA SER A 513 34.80 40.34 9.96
C SER A 513 33.90 39.48 10.85
N LYS A 514 33.02 38.67 10.26
CA LYS A 514 32.04 37.81 10.94
C LYS A 514 31.58 36.63 10.08
N PHE A 515 30.99 35.61 10.70
CA PHE A 515 30.32 34.48 10.04
C PHE A 515 29.07 34.05 10.81
N THR A 516 28.19 33.29 10.15
CA THR A 516 26.94 32.77 10.75
C THR A 516 26.94 31.25 10.73
N VAL A 517 26.40 30.62 11.76
CA VAL A 517 26.13 29.18 11.80
C VAL A 517 24.62 28.96 11.85
N ILE A 518 24.11 28.09 10.98
CA ILE A 518 22.71 27.69 10.91
C ILE A 518 22.63 26.19 11.19
N ALA A 519 21.77 25.79 12.13
CA ALA A 519 21.47 24.39 12.40
C ALA A 519 19.96 24.14 12.28
N GLU A 520 19.58 23.04 11.64
CA GLU A 520 18.20 22.57 11.53
C GLU A 520 18.13 21.10 11.96
N ASP A 521 17.16 20.77 12.80
CA ASP A 521 16.91 19.39 13.24
C ASP A 521 16.06 18.58 12.22
N ILE A 522 15.84 17.30 12.52
CA ILE A 522 14.99 16.40 11.71
C ILE A 522 13.49 16.76 11.72
N TYR A 523 13.05 17.63 12.64
CA TYR A 523 11.67 18.09 12.80
C TYR A 523 11.41 19.48 12.18
N GLY A 524 12.46 20.13 11.67
CA GLY A 524 12.43 21.44 11.03
C GLY A 524 12.57 22.64 11.97
N ASN A 525 12.98 22.45 13.24
CA ASN A 525 13.32 23.57 14.11
C ASN A 525 14.72 24.08 13.72
N ARG A 526 14.87 25.42 13.63
CA ARG A 526 16.06 26.07 13.05
C ARG A 526 16.62 27.16 13.97
N GLN A 527 17.94 27.13 14.20
CA GLN A 527 18.70 28.17 14.91
C GLN A 527 19.71 28.84 13.98
N GLU A 528 19.95 30.13 14.21
CA GLU A 528 20.96 30.93 13.51
C GLU A 528 21.78 31.75 14.52
N SER A 529 23.12 31.64 14.48
CA SER A 529 24.04 32.30 15.42
C SER A 529 25.19 33.02 14.70
N GLU A 530 25.48 34.27 15.07
CA GLU A 530 26.54 35.13 14.48
C GLU A 530 27.81 35.16 15.35
N PHE A 531 28.99 35.11 14.73
CA PHE A 531 30.31 35.19 15.38
C PHE A 531 31.23 36.21 14.68
N ARG A 532 32.09 36.94 15.41
CA ARG A 532 32.94 38.05 14.91
C ARG A 532 34.43 37.84 15.18
N PHE A 533 35.33 38.15 14.25
CA PHE A 533 36.77 37.93 14.43
C PHE A 533 37.49 39.04 15.21
N ASN A 534 38.45 38.68 16.08
CA ASN A 534 39.40 39.56 16.76
C ASN A 534 40.86 39.17 16.40
N ARG A 535 41.66 40.15 15.95
CA ARG A 535 43.00 39.95 15.35
C ARG A 535 44.19 40.43 16.22
N GLU A 536 43.96 40.95 17.42
CA GLU A 536 45.00 41.57 18.28
C GLU A 536 46.17 40.63 18.61
N GLY A 537 45.91 39.33 18.79
CA GLY A 537 46.95 38.33 19.11
C GLY A 537 47.96 38.10 17.98
N ALA A 538 47.53 38.23 16.72
CA ALA A 538 48.38 38.02 15.55
C ALA A 538 49.45 39.12 15.39
N ASP A 539 49.16 40.34 15.83
CA ASP A 539 50.08 41.49 15.71
C ASP A 539 51.24 41.42 16.74
N ILE A 540 50.99 40.90 17.95
CA ILE A 540 52.01 40.74 19.01
C ILE A 540 53.01 39.63 18.65
N ALA A 541 52.52 38.51 18.09
CA ALA A 541 53.34 37.36 17.72
C ALA A 541 54.38 37.66 16.62
N ALA A 542 54.18 38.72 15.83
CA ALA A 542 55.10 39.09 14.75
C ALA A 542 56.44 39.71 15.24
N ASN A 543 56.49 40.32 16.43
CA ASN A 543 57.64 41.10 16.90
C ASN A 543 58.33 40.57 18.17
N ASN A 544 57.65 39.72 18.95
CA ASN A 544 58.20 39.14 20.17
C ASN A 544 57.91 37.63 20.20
N PRO A 545 58.93 36.76 20.04
CA PRO A 545 58.73 35.31 20.01
C PRO A 545 58.26 34.74 21.36
N MET A 546 58.50 35.45 22.47
CA MET A 546 57.95 35.10 23.78
C MET A 546 56.46 35.44 23.90
N GLY A 547 55.88 36.16 22.93
CA GLY A 547 54.51 36.66 22.98
C GLY A 547 54.25 37.52 24.21
N LYS A 548 53.01 37.49 24.72
CA LYS A 548 52.65 38.23 25.93
C LYS A 548 53.29 37.59 27.17
N THR A 549 54.31 38.25 27.72
CA THR A 549 55.10 37.78 28.88
C THR A 549 54.64 38.38 30.20
N TRP A 550 54.31 37.54 31.18
CA TRP A 550 53.94 37.93 32.55
C TRP A 550 54.95 37.40 33.57
N VAL A 551 55.14 38.15 34.66
CA VAL A 551 55.99 37.77 35.78
C VAL A 551 55.17 37.79 37.07
N VAL A 552 55.26 36.74 37.86
CA VAL A 552 54.57 36.56 39.14
C VAL A 552 55.60 36.46 40.24
N PHE A 553 55.59 37.39 41.18
CA PHE A 553 56.41 37.37 42.39
C PHE A 553 55.59 36.86 43.58
N ILE A 554 56.14 35.90 44.30
CA ILE A 554 55.63 35.42 45.58
C ILE A 554 56.70 35.72 46.64
N GLU A 555 56.37 36.61 47.57
CA GLU A 555 57.23 37.11 48.64
C GLU A 555 56.65 36.68 49.99
N ASN A 556 57.27 35.71 50.67
CA ASN A 556 56.84 35.29 52.00
C ASN A 556 57.94 35.62 53.03
N SER A 557 57.60 36.49 53.98
CA SER A 557 58.53 37.08 54.94
C SER A 557 58.01 37.07 56.38
N SER A 558 56.69 37.19 56.58
CA SER A 558 56.05 37.35 57.89
C SER A 558 55.43 36.04 58.40
N TYR A 559 56.26 35.09 58.84
CA TYR A 559 55.80 33.75 59.24
C TYR A 559 55.25 33.69 60.67
N GLU A 560 54.17 32.93 60.88
CA GLU A 560 53.56 32.72 62.20
C GLU A 560 54.41 31.84 63.12
N THR A 561 54.92 30.72 62.59
CA THR A 561 55.71 29.76 63.38
C THR A 561 57.16 29.62 62.94
N PHE A 562 57.49 29.98 61.69
CA PHE A 562 58.87 30.02 61.19
C PHE A 562 59.55 31.35 61.54
N ALA A 563 60.87 31.43 61.44
CA ALA A 563 61.57 32.70 61.64
C ALA A 563 61.21 33.66 60.49
N SER A 564 60.82 34.90 60.81
CA SER A 564 60.61 35.95 59.81
C SER A 564 61.90 36.25 59.05
N LEU A 565 61.78 36.62 57.77
CA LEU A 565 62.91 36.88 56.87
C LEU A 565 62.81 38.29 56.28
N ASP A 566 63.86 39.10 56.42
CA ASP A 566 63.93 40.43 55.80
C ASP A 566 64.40 40.40 54.34
N GLY A 567 65.08 39.31 53.92
CA GLY A 567 65.65 39.12 52.58
C GLY A 567 64.64 39.13 51.42
N PRO A 568 63.53 38.37 51.48
CA PRO A 568 62.58 38.24 50.37
C PRO A 568 62.08 39.55 49.78
N ILE A 569 61.80 40.55 50.62
CA ILE A 569 61.33 41.87 50.20
C ILE A 569 62.39 42.58 49.34
N LYS A 570 63.66 42.52 49.77
CA LYS A 570 64.79 43.12 49.06
C LYS A 570 65.09 42.37 47.76
N ASP A 571 64.98 41.05 47.78
CA ASP A 571 65.25 40.18 46.63
C ASP A 571 64.25 40.44 45.49
N VAL A 572 62.95 40.45 45.80
CA VAL A 572 61.89 40.76 44.82
C VAL A 572 62.06 42.17 44.25
N GLY A 573 62.30 43.17 45.11
CA GLY A 573 62.55 44.55 44.67
C GLY A 573 63.80 44.70 43.79
N THR A 574 64.80 43.83 43.94
CA THR A 574 66.02 43.82 43.13
C THR A 574 65.77 43.24 41.74
N ILE A 575 64.99 42.17 41.63
CA ILE A 575 64.64 41.55 40.35
C ILE A 575 63.63 42.40 39.57
N GLN A 576 62.64 43.01 40.24
CA GLN A 576 61.71 43.94 39.59
C GLN A 576 62.45 45.08 38.89
N ARG A 577 63.47 45.66 39.55
CA ARG A 577 64.32 46.70 38.94
C ARG A 577 65.11 46.19 37.74
N ALA A 578 65.62 44.96 37.79
CA ALA A 578 66.33 44.36 36.67
C ALA A 578 65.42 44.08 35.46
N LEU A 579 64.20 43.61 35.70
CA LEU A 579 63.23 43.29 34.66
C LEU A 579 62.57 44.51 34.00
N ALA A 580 62.72 45.70 34.59
CA ALA A 580 62.16 46.94 34.04
C ALA A 580 62.66 47.27 32.62
N ASN A 581 63.86 46.79 32.25
CA ASN A 581 64.49 46.95 30.93
C ASN A 581 64.06 45.88 29.90
N TYR A 582 63.13 44.98 30.27
CA TYR A 582 62.70 43.86 29.45
C TYR A 582 61.19 43.90 29.15
N GLN A 583 60.76 43.29 28.05
CA GLN A 583 59.37 43.27 27.58
C GLN A 583 58.46 42.37 28.46
N VAL A 584 58.21 42.83 29.68
CA VAL A 584 57.25 42.26 30.62
C VAL A 584 55.95 43.05 30.49
N HIS A 585 54.88 42.39 30.05
CA HIS A 585 53.57 43.00 29.77
C HIS A 585 52.72 43.16 31.03
N ASN A 586 52.96 42.33 32.04
CA ASN A 586 52.31 42.45 33.34
C ASN A 586 53.20 41.86 34.43
N THR A 587 53.13 42.45 35.62
CA THR A 587 53.80 41.94 36.83
C THR A 587 52.78 41.82 37.95
N ILE A 588 52.68 40.62 38.52
CA ILE A 588 51.80 40.34 39.66
C ILE A 588 52.69 40.08 40.87
N HIS A 589 52.43 40.76 41.99
CA HIS A 589 53.18 40.60 43.24
C HIS A 589 52.23 40.16 44.34
N LYS A 590 52.49 38.98 44.91
CA LYS A 590 51.78 38.43 46.07
C LYS A 590 52.71 38.41 47.28
N LYS A 591 52.17 38.82 48.43
CA LYS A 591 52.91 38.96 49.68
C LYS A 591 52.28 38.11 50.78
N ASP A 592 53.13 37.48 51.58
CA ASP A 592 52.79 36.75 52.80
C ASP A 592 51.57 35.83 52.60
N MET A 593 51.64 34.98 51.58
CA MET A 593 50.52 34.10 51.21
C MET A 593 50.39 32.91 52.14
N THR A 594 49.15 32.61 52.53
CA THR A 594 48.78 31.37 53.23
C THR A 594 48.74 30.18 52.27
N LYS A 595 48.76 28.94 52.80
CA LYS A 595 48.71 27.73 51.97
C LYS A 595 47.50 27.72 51.03
N GLY A 596 46.31 28.02 51.57
CA GLY A 596 45.07 28.02 50.81
C GLY A 596 45.03 29.09 49.72
N GLU A 597 45.61 30.26 49.97
CA GLU A 597 45.75 31.30 48.95
C GLU A 597 46.70 30.88 47.82
N MET A 598 47.83 30.25 48.15
CA MET A 598 48.75 29.73 47.13
C MET A 598 48.09 28.66 46.27
N GLU A 599 47.38 27.70 46.86
CA GLU A 599 46.64 26.66 46.13
C GLU A 599 45.56 27.26 45.23
N LYS A 600 44.68 28.12 45.76
CA LYS A 600 43.62 28.77 44.98
C LYS A 600 44.19 29.62 43.83
N TYR A 601 45.25 30.37 44.11
CA TYR A 601 45.85 31.26 43.13
C TYR A 601 46.45 30.48 41.96
N PHE A 602 47.26 29.45 42.21
CA PHE A 602 47.88 28.66 41.14
C PHE A 602 46.87 27.72 40.44
N SER A 603 45.85 27.19 41.12
CA SER A 603 44.90 26.26 40.47
C SER A 603 43.79 26.94 39.69
N ILE A 604 43.38 28.16 40.08
CA ILE A 604 42.18 28.83 39.52
C ILE A 604 42.53 30.24 39.03
N GLU A 605 42.93 31.15 39.91
CA GLU A 605 42.98 32.58 39.58
C GLU A 605 44.00 32.88 38.47
N LEU A 606 45.23 32.39 38.62
CA LEU A 606 46.28 32.62 37.64
C LEU A 606 45.99 31.88 36.33
N ARG A 607 45.40 30.68 36.38
CA ARG A 607 44.98 29.93 35.18
C ARG A 607 44.02 30.74 34.34
N ASP A 608 42.95 31.25 34.96
CA ASP A 608 41.88 31.94 34.28
C ASP A 608 42.39 33.30 33.75
N LEU A 609 43.22 33.99 34.52
CA LEU A 609 43.88 35.22 34.07
C LEU A 609 44.78 35.00 32.85
N VAL A 610 45.63 33.97 32.90
CA VAL A 610 46.56 33.62 31.81
C VAL A 610 45.82 33.22 30.54
N LYS A 611 44.78 32.39 30.66
CA LYS A 611 43.93 31.98 29.54
C LYS A 611 43.17 33.15 28.94
N LYS A 612 42.49 33.94 29.78
CA LYS A 612 41.73 35.13 29.35
C LYS A 612 42.60 36.14 28.62
N ASN A 613 43.85 36.30 29.05
CA ASN A 613 44.75 37.32 28.50
C ASN A 613 45.68 36.80 27.40
N GLN A 614 45.59 35.52 27.01
CA GLN A 614 46.46 34.89 26.03
C GLN A 614 47.95 35.06 26.35
N VAL A 615 48.31 34.83 27.61
CA VAL A 615 49.70 34.94 28.09
C VAL A 615 50.51 33.75 27.57
N LYS A 616 51.48 34.01 26.68
CA LYS A 616 52.31 32.97 26.06
C LYS A 616 53.56 32.66 26.89
N SER A 617 54.04 33.60 27.71
CA SER A 617 55.22 33.40 28.57
C SER A 617 54.95 33.78 30.02
N LEU A 618 55.29 32.90 30.95
CA LEU A 618 55.06 33.07 32.38
C LEU A 618 56.34 32.79 33.16
N MET A 619 56.76 33.76 33.97
CA MET A 619 57.82 33.61 34.95
C MET A 619 57.23 33.65 36.37
N VAL A 620 57.59 32.71 37.23
CA VAL A 620 57.23 32.70 38.65
C VAL A 620 58.50 32.83 39.47
N TRP A 621 58.61 33.87 40.29
CA TRP A 621 59.71 34.09 41.21
C TRP A 621 59.22 33.92 42.65
N TYR A 622 59.78 32.97 43.38
CA TYR A 622 59.49 32.77 44.79
C TYR A 622 60.69 33.18 45.65
N ALA A 623 60.44 33.94 46.71
CA ALA A 623 61.41 34.28 47.74
C ALA A 623 60.81 34.02 49.13
N GLY A 624 61.45 33.16 49.93
CA GLY A 624 60.94 32.73 51.23
C GLY A 624 61.62 31.47 51.77
N HIS A 625 61.05 30.87 52.82
CA HIS A 625 61.52 29.57 53.33
C HIS A 625 61.11 28.45 52.37
N GLY A 626 62.00 27.49 52.17
CA GLY A 626 61.67 26.20 51.58
C GLY A 626 61.96 25.08 52.58
N LYS A 627 61.51 23.87 52.26
CA LYS A 627 61.85 22.66 53.03
C LYS A 627 61.84 21.45 52.11
N PHE A 628 62.69 20.48 52.41
CA PHE A 628 62.79 19.24 51.66
C PHE A 628 62.61 18.05 52.59
N ILE A 629 61.53 17.29 52.39
CA ILE A 629 61.16 16.14 53.23
C ILE A 629 60.77 15.00 52.30
N ASN A 630 61.29 13.79 52.55
CA ASN A 630 60.89 12.55 51.85
C ASN A 630 60.84 12.67 50.31
N ASP A 631 61.88 13.24 49.70
CA ASP A 631 61.95 13.47 48.25
C ASP A 631 60.88 14.40 47.67
N VAL A 632 60.31 15.28 48.50
CA VAL A 632 59.35 16.31 48.10
C VAL A 632 59.84 17.68 48.58
N GLY A 633 59.76 18.66 47.67
CA GLY A 633 60.14 20.04 47.92
C GLY A 633 58.90 20.86 48.24
N TYR A 634 59.05 21.77 49.19
CA TYR A 634 57.98 22.61 49.68
C TYR A 634 58.40 24.08 49.67
N TRP A 635 57.50 24.95 49.23
CA TRP A 635 57.54 26.35 49.62
C TRP A 635 56.77 26.49 50.94
N ILE A 636 57.22 27.37 51.82
CA ILE A 636 56.61 27.56 53.13
C ILE A 636 55.65 28.75 53.08
N PRO A 637 54.34 28.53 53.25
CA PRO A 637 53.38 29.59 53.47
C PRO A 637 53.56 30.27 54.83
N VAL A 638 53.02 31.47 55.00
CA VAL A 638 53.18 32.20 56.27
C VAL A 638 52.45 31.56 57.45
N ASP A 639 51.37 30.80 57.19
CA ASP A 639 50.57 30.03 58.16
C ASP A 639 51.11 28.61 58.42
N ALA A 640 52.27 28.26 57.86
CA ALA A 640 52.89 26.97 58.04
C ALA A 640 53.33 26.70 59.49
N LYS A 641 53.19 25.45 59.95
CA LYS A 641 53.61 24.97 61.27
C LYS A 641 54.88 24.10 61.19
N ARG A 642 55.86 24.34 62.06
CA ARG A 642 57.17 23.64 62.01
C ARG A 642 57.08 22.11 62.16
N ASP A 643 56.06 21.63 62.87
CA ASP A 643 55.80 20.24 63.22
C ASP A 643 54.76 19.53 62.33
N ASP A 644 54.16 20.25 61.37
CA ASP A 644 53.11 19.71 60.51
C ASP A 644 53.40 19.97 59.01
N GLU A 645 53.91 18.95 58.33
CA GLU A 645 54.22 18.97 56.88
C GLU A 645 52.98 19.25 56.01
N PHE A 646 51.77 18.91 56.47
CA PHE A 646 50.55 19.16 55.70
C PHE A 646 50.22 20.64 55.57
N THR A 647 50.84 21.51 56.39
CA THR A 647 50.69 22.97 56.27
C THR A 647 51.62 23.59 55.22
N TYR A 648 52.52 22.81 54.61
CA TYR A 648 53.44 23.31 53.60
C TYR A 648 52.84 23.29 52.19
N PHE A 649 53.28 24.19 51.32
CA PHE A 649 52.83 24.23 49.94
C PHE A 649 53.67 23.27 49.09
N ASN A 650 53.05 22.15 48.73
CA ASN A 650 53.69 21.09 47.96
C ASN A 650 53.97 21.55 46.53
N ILE A 651 55.22 21.42 46.08
CA ILE A 651 55.59 21.86 44.74
C ILE A 651 54.92 21.07 43.61
N ASN A 652 54.46 19.84 43.88
CA ASN A 652 53.62 19.11 42.94
C ASN A 652 52.27 19.80 42.71
N GLY A 653 51.75 20.52 43.71
CA GLY A 653 50.56 21.37 43.58
C GLY A 653 50.80 22.55 42.64
N LEU A 654 51.95 23.23 42.77
CA LEU A 654 52.37 24.25 41.81
C LEU A 654 52.44 23.67 40.39
N LYS A 655 53.14 22.55 40.24
CA LYS A 655 53.30 21.85 38.96
C LYS A 655 51.94 21.51 38.34
N ALA A 656 51.01 20.94 39.11
CA ALA A 656 49.66 20.62 38.64
C ALA A 656 48.89 21.87 38.20
N GLY A 657 49.04 22.98 38.94
CA GLY A 657 48.51 24.28 38.54
C GLY A 657 49.08 24.73 37.18
N LEU A 658 50.40 24.75 37.04
CA LEU A 658 51.10 25.18 35.82
C LEU A 658 50.78 24.27 34.61
N GLN A 659 50.57 22.96 34.81
CA GLN A 659 50.11 22.05 33.74
C GLN A 659 48.78 22.50 33.14
N GLY A 660 47.86 23.01 33.96
CA GLY A 660 46.57 23.55 33.51
C GLY A 660 46.68 24.80 32.63
N TYR A 661 47.88 25.37 32.46
CA TYR A 661 48.11 26.56 31.64
C TYR A 661 48.63 26.21 30.25
N GLY A 662 49.03 24.95 30.01
CA GLY A 662 49.80 24.51 28.84
C GLY A 662 49.09 24.63 27.48
N ASP A 663 47.77 24.87 27.48
CA ASP A 663 47.01 25.16 26.25
C ASP A 663 47.33 26.56 25.69
N VAL A 664 47.76 27.47 26.56
CA VAL A 664 47.97 28.89 26.21
C VAL A 664 49.42 29.33 26.48
N VAL A 665 50.04 28.87 27.57
CA VAL A 665 51.43 29.20 27.91
C VAL A 665 52.39 28.29 27.14
N VAL A 666 53.32 28.92 26.44
CA VAL A 666 54.41 28.27 25.68
C VAL A 666 55.68 28.20 26.53
N HIS A 667 56.03 29.29 27.22
CA HIS A 667 57.25 29.38 28.03
C HIS A 667 56.94 29.55 29.51
N THR A 668 57.40 28.63 30.35
CA THR A 668 57.29 28.68 31.80
C THR A 668 58.68 28.69 32.42
N LEU A 669 58.98 29.68 33.26
CA LEU A 669 60.21 29.77 34.05
C LEU A 669 59.86 29.92 35.54
N VAL A 670 60.28 28.96 36.37
CA VAL A 670 60.16 29.08 37.83
C VAL A 670 61.53 29.38 38.42
N VAL A 671 61.67 30.47 39.17
CA VAL A 671 62.87 30.80 39.92
C VAL A 671 62.54 30.76 41.40
N SER A 672 63.28 29.97 42.17
CA SER A 672 63.05 29.78 43.59
C SER A 672 64.29 30.19 44.38
N ASP A 673 64.22 31.35 45.02
CA ASP A 673 65.21 31.78 46.02
C ASP A 673 64.70 31.35 47.41
N ALA A 674 64.83 30.05 47.70
CA ALA A 674 64.31 29.44 48.92
C ALA A 674 65.33 28.54 49.62
N CYS A 675 65.41 28.68 50.94
CA CYS A 675 66.21 27.84 51.83
C CYS A 675 65.77 26.37 51.74
N GLU A 676 66.68 25.40 51.87
CA GLU A 676 66.34 23.96 51.98
C GLU A 676 65.43 23.41 50.86
N SER A 677 65.43 23.99 49.66
CA SER A 677 64.55 23.58 48.55
C SER A 677 64.79 22.15 48.02
N GLY A 678 65.96 21.57 48.34
CA GLY A 678 66.32 20.16 48.17
C GLY A 678 66.22 19.55 46.74
N PRO A 679 66.63 18.27 46.56
CA PRO A 679 66.78 17.64 45.24
C PRO A 679 65.53 17.40 44.37
N SER A 680 64.32 17.41 44.94
CA SER A 680 63.05 17.00 44.29
C SER A 680 62.59 17.91 43.16
N PHE A 681 63.13 19.12 43.09
CA PHE A 681 62.93 20.01 41.95
C PHE A 681 63.68 19.54 40.68
N TYR A 682 64.55 18.52 40.74
CA TYR A 682 65.65 18.33 39.77
C TYR A 682 65.71 17.01 38.98
N THR A 683 64.64 16.22 38.88
CA THR A 683 64.66 14.95 38.12
C THR A 683 64.55 15.09 36.59
N ALA A 684 65.25 16.08 36.02
CA ALA A 684 65.73 16.09 34.63
C ALA A 684 66.76 17.23 34.41
N MET A 685 68.05 16.92 34.52
CA MET A 685 69.15 17.85 34.17
C MET A 685 69.40 17.84 32.65
N ARG A 686 69.59 19.02 32.04
CA ARG A 686 70.27 19.17 30.74
C ARG A 686 71.77 19.38 31.00
N SER A 687 72.64 18.77 30.19
CA SER A 687 74.01 19.25 30.02
C SER A 687 73.96 20.61 29.31
N VAL A 688 74.44 21.66 29.96
CA VAL A 688 74.56 23.00 29.37
C VAL A 688 75.80 23.01 28.48
N ASN A 689 75.67 22.53 27.24
CA ASN A 689 76.79 22.56 26.29
C ASN A 689 76.69 23.68 25.24
N GLU A 690 75.53 24.31 25.03
CA GLU A 690 75.39 25.43 24.09
C GLU A 690 74.42 26.51 24.61
N GLU A 691 74.83 27.79 24.51
CA GLU A 691 74.02 28.97 24.86
C GLU A 691 73.08 29.32 23.69
N PRO A 692 71.74 29.22 23.83
CA PRO A 692 70.81 29.52 22.74
C PRO A 692 70.89 30.98 22.30
N LYS A 693 70.92 31.22 20.98
CA LYS A 693 70.95 32.58 20.42
C LYS A 693 69.54 33.13 20.21
N CYS A 694 69.35 34.43 20.52
CA CYS A 694 68.09 35.17 20.38
C CYS A 694 67.42 35.07 19.00
N ASN A 695 68.20 34.84 17.94
CA ASN A 695 67.73 34.83 16.56
C ASN A 695 67.31 33.43 16.07
N ASN A 696 67.34 32.41 16.92
CA ASN A 696 66.86 31.07 16.57
C ASN A 696 65.35 30.96 16.83
N SER A 697 64.54 31.26 15.79
CA SER A 697 63.07 31.26 15.86
C SER A 697 62.47 29.90 16.26
N ILE A 698 63.15 28.79 15.96
CA ILE A 698 62.71 27.45 16.34
C ILE A 698 62.82 27.28 17.87
N VAL A 699 63.94 27.69 18.45
CA VAL A 699 64.16 27.58 19.90
C VAL A 699 63.33 28.62 20.67
N ALA A 700 63.08 29.78 20.06
CA ALA A 700 62.30 30.86 20.66
C ALA A 700 60.77 30.61 20.62
N GLY A 701 60.26 29.77 19.73
CA GLY A 701 58.85 29.40 19.67
C GLY A 701 58.51 28.01 20.25
N ALA A 702 59.52 27.18 20.52
CA ALA A 702 59.35 25.85 21.11
C ALA A 702 58.97 25.95 22.59
N LYS A 703 58.05 25.09 23.05
CA LYS A 703 57.64 25.06 24.46
C LYS A 703 58.83 24.86 25.38
N SER A 704 58.90 25.64 26.46
CA SER A 704 59.94 25.52 27.49
C SER A 704 59.34 25.52 28.88
N ALA A 705 59.74 24.59 29.73
CA ALA A 705 59.32 24.52 31.12
C ALA A 705 60.55 24.35 32.01
N GLN A 706 61.11 25.47 32.47
CA GLN A 706 62.42 25.54 33.12
C GLN A 706 62.31 25.97 34.59
N VAL A 707 63.23 25.49 35.42
CA VAL A 707 63.32 25.87 36.83
C VAL A 707 64.75 26.17 37.25
N PHE A 708 64.94 27.25 38.01
CA PHE A 708 66.23 27.64 38.59
C PHE A 708 66.12 27.87 40.09
N SER A 709 66.99 27.23 40.88
CA SER A 709 66.97 27.31 42.34
C SER A 709 68.38 27.52 42.91
N SER A 710 68.47 28.22 44.04
CA SER A 710 69.72 28.57 44.73
C SER A 710 70.47 27.37 45.33
N ALA A 711 69.77 26.25 45.61
CA ALA A 711 70.29 24.94 46.05
C ALA A 711 71.37 24.93 47.15
N GLY A 712 70.93 24.78 48.40
CA GLY A 712 71.79 24.50 49.57
C GLY A 712 71.06 24.71 50.90
N TYR A 713 71.67 24.28 52.02
CA TYR A 713 71.21 24.55 53.40
C TYR A 713 71.60 25.97 53.85
N GLU A 714 71.31 26.98 53.02
CA GLU A 714 71.53 28.37 53.42
C GLU A 714 70.35 28.83 54.31
N LEU A 715 70.66 29.35 55.51
CA LEU A 715 69.73 30.19 56.25
C LEU A 715 69.60 31.49 55.46
N ALA A 716 68.41 31.94 55.09
CA ALA A 716 68.21 33.17 54.32
C ALA A 716 69.00 34.33 54.93
N VAL A 717 70.10 34.72 54.29
CA VAL A 717 70.98 35.81 54.72
C VAL A 717 70.53 37.08 54.03
N ASP A 718 70.60 38.20 54.74
CA ASP A 718 70.41 39.52 54.14
C ASP A 718 71.47 39.75 53.04
N ASN A 719 71.03 40.08 51.82
CA ASN A 719 71.81 40.16 50.57
C ASN A 719 72.13 38.81 49.86
N SER A 720 71.10 38.10 49.41
CA SER A 720 71.23 36.88 48.58
C SER A 720 72.17 37.09 47.39
N LYS A 721 73.31 36.38 47.38
CA LYS A 721 74.26 36.43 46.26
C LYS A 721 73.64 35.87 44.97
N PHE A 722 72.74 34.92 45.12
CA PHE A 722 71.95 34.35 44.02
C PHE A 722 71.13 35.46 43.34
N THR A 723 70.31 36.18 44.10
CA THR A 723 69.46 37.25 43.58
C THR A 723 70.26 38.44 43.07
N ALA A 724 71.29 38.87 43.80
CA ALA A 724 72.14 39.98 43.38
C ALA A 724 72.84 39.68 42.03
N THR A 725 73.35 38.45 41.85
CA THR A 725 74.03 38.06 40.61
C THR A 725 73.03 37.89 39.46
N PHE A 726 71.82 37.36 39.73
CA PHE A 726 70.76 37.23 38.74
C PHE A 726 70.39 38.62 38.18
N ALA A 727 70.11 39.57 39.08
CA ALA A 727 69.77 40.94 38.73
C ALA A 727 70.93 41.64 38.00
N ASN A 728 72.16 41.53 38.50
CA ASN A 728 73.32 42.16 37.86
C ASN A 728 73.60 41.60 36.46
N THR A 729 73.34 40.32 36.22
CA THR A 729 73.50 39.72 34.89
C THR A 729 72.48 40.31 33.90
N LEU A 730 71.23 40.48 34.34
CA LEU A 730 70.20 41.13 33.55
C LEU A 730 70.48 42.62 33.31
N LEU A 731 70.95 43.35 34.33
CA LEU A 731 71.22 44.79 34.26
C LEU A 731 72.42 45.11 33.36
N ASN A 732 73.42 44.22 33.31
CA ASN A 732 74.63 44.42 32.49
C ASN A 732 74.51 43.84 31.06
N ASN A 733 73.36 43.27 30.70
CA ASN A 733 73.13 42.75 29.36
C ASN A 733 73.04 43.89 28.33
N LYS A 734 73.80 43.76 27.23
CA LYS A 734 73.81 44.72 26.11
C LYS A 734 73.13 44.17 24.85
N ASN A 735 72.67 42.92 24.87
CA ASN A 735 72.06 42.25 23.73
C ASN A 735 70.54 42.45 23.71
N ALA A 736 69.93 42.37 22.51
CA ALA A 736 68.47 42.47 22.33
C ALA A 736 67.67 41.41 23.09
N CYS A 737 68.31 40.31 23.48
CA CYS A 737 67.76 39.39 24.46
C CYS A 737 68.89 38.71 25.26
N ILE A 738 68.53 38.08 26.37
CA ILE A 738 69.42 37.19 27.12
C ILE A 738 68.66 35.90 27.47
N PRO A 739 69.20 34.70 27.16
CA PRO A 739 68.58 33.45 27.56
C PRO A 739 68.81 33.19 29.05
N ILE A 740 67.88 32.49 29.69
CA ILE A 740 68.00 32.12 31.11
C ILE A 740 69.29 31.33 31.40
N GLU A 741 69.80 30.53 30.45
CA GLU A 741 71.06 29.79 30.59
C GLU A 741 72.27 30.70 30.88
N THR A 742 72.34 31.89 30.27
CA THR A 742 73.42 32.87 30.52
C THR A 742 73.35 33.40 31.95
N VAL A 743 72.13 33.65 32.46
CA VAL A 743 71.90 34.09 33.84
C VAL A 743 72.28 32.97 34.81
N VAL A 744 71.84 31.75 34.55
CA VAL A 744 72.16 30.54 35.33
C VAL A 744 73.67 30.32 35.44
N LYS A 745 74.40 30.42 34.33
CA LYS A 745 75.86 30.25 34.31
C LYS A 745 76.56 31.30 35.18
N SER A 746 76.14 32.56 35.09
CA SER A 746 76.70 33.67 35.86
C SER A 746 76.44 33.51 37.36
N VAL A 747 75.19 33.19 37.73
CA VAL A 747 74.80 32.94 39.12
C VAL A 747 75.50 31.72 39.70
N SER A 748 75.56 30.62 38.95
CA SER A 748 76.20 29.38 39.41
C SER A 748 77.69 29.55 39.68
N ALA A 749 78.39 30.33 38.85
CA ALA A 749 79.80 30.63 39.06
C ALA A 749 80.03 31.53 40.29
N ALA A 750 79.20 32.56 40.48
CA ALA A 750 79.33 33.49 41.60
C ALA A 750 79.05 32.81 42.95
N VAL A 751 77.98 32.02 43.04
CA VAL A 751 77.59 31.32 44.29
C VAL A 751 78.61 30.23 44.65
N ALA A 752 79.08 29.43 43.68
CA ALA A 752 80.04 28.35 43.94
C ALA A 752 81.40 28.85 44.46
N THR A 753 81.82 30.05 44.07
CA THR A 753 83.10 30.64 44.49
C THR A 753 83.07 31.11 45.94
N GLU A 754 81.90 31.50 46.45
CA GLU A 754 81.75 32.18 47.75
C GLU A 754 81.26 31.24 48.85
N THR A 755 80.29 30.36 48.56
CA THR A 755 79.67 29.48 49.56
C THR A 755 79.96 28.00 49.35
N GLY A 756 80.62 27.63 48.24
CA GLY A 756 80.86 26.23 47.85
C GLY A 756 79.60 25.48 47.38
N GLN A 757 78.44 26.14 47.35
CA GLN A 757 77.17 25.58 46.90
C GLN A 757 77.07 25.55 45.38
N LYS A 758 76.17 24.72 44.85
CA LYS A 758 75.94 24.58 43.41
C LYS A 758 74.46 24.77 43.10
N PRO A 759 74.04 26.01 42.74
CA PRO A 759 72.70 26.27 42.21
C PRO A 759 72.30 25.27 41.13
N LYS A 760 71.00 25.02 41.00
CA LYS A 760 70.46 23.96 40.17
C LYS A 760 69.49 24.51 39.14
N PHE A 761 69.70 24.11 37.88
CA PHE A 761 68.86 24.47 36.75
C PHE A 761 68.43 23.21 35.99
N GLY A 762 67.16 23.14 35.61
CA GLY A 762 66.59 21.95 34.95
C GLY A 762 65.21 22.17 34.35
N LYS A 763 64.58 21.08 33.90
CA LYS A 763 63.19 21.09 33.38
C LYS A 763 62.18 20.77 34.47
N ILE A 764 60.98 21.33 34.38
CA ILE A 764 59.86 21.00 35.26
C ILE A 764 59.25 19.68 34.77
N GLN A 765 59.53 18.58 35.47
CA GLN A 765 59.04 17.24 35.12
C GLN A 765 57.50 17.26 34.98
N GLY A 766 56.96 16.70 33.91
CA GLY A 766 55.50 16.58 33.69
C GLY A 766 54.86 17.76 32.96
N LEU A 767 55.57 18.87 32.73
CA LEU A 767 55.15 19.88 31.75
C LEU A 767 55.72 19.54 30.37
N VAL A 768 55.01 19.92 29.32
CA VAL A 768 55.48 19.76 27.93
C VAL A 768 56.65 20.72 27.70
N ASP A 769 57.79 20.17 27.29
CA ASP A 769 58.99 20.93 26.95
C ASP A 769 59.57 20.38 25.63
N GLU A 770 59.59 21.23 24.61
CA GLU A 770 60.03 20.94 23.25
C GLU A 770 61.45 21.45 23.02
N ASN A 771 62.28 21.43 24.07
CA ASN A 771 63.67 21.85 24.02
C ASN A 771 63.89 23.37 23.81
N GLY A 772 62.85 24.19 23.96
CA GLY A 772 62.93 25.66 23.94
C GLY A 772 63.70 26.27 25.12
N THR A 773 63.71 27.61 25.20
CA THR A 773 64.26 28.34 26.36
C THR A 773 63.46 29.62 26.66
N PHE A 774 63.54 30.10 27.90
CA PHE A 774 63.01 31.39 28.31
C PHE A 774 64.00 32.51 27.97
N PHE A 775 63.60 33.40 27.06
CA PHE A 775 64.36 34.60 26.72
C PHE A 775 63.83 35.82 27.45
N PHE A 776 64.73 36.60 28.04
CA PHE A 776 64.43 37.97 28.46
C PHE A 776 64.67 38.89 27.26
N ILE A 777 63.59 39.36 26.62
CA ILE A 777 63.64 40.26 25.45
C ILE A 777 63.77 41.71 25.94
N ALA A 778 64.81 42.43 25.50
CA ALA A 778 65.01 43.82 25.86
C ALA A 778 63.90 44.72 25.28
N LYS A 779 63.54 45.79 26.00
CA LYS A 779 62.60 46.81 25.52
C LYS A 779 63.15 47.63 24.37
#